data_AF-A0A3D4WSW1-F1
#
_entry.id   AF-A0A3D4WSW1-F1
#
_cell.length_a   1.000
_cell.length_b   1.000
_cell.length_c   1.000
_cell.angle_alpha   90.00
_cell.angle_beta   90.00
_cell.angle_gamma   90.00
#
_symmetry.space_group_name_H-M   'P 1'
#
loop_
_entity.id
_entity.type
_entity.pdbx_description
1 polymer ?
#
loop_
_entity_poly.entity_id
_entity_poly.type
_entity_poly.pdbx_seq_one_letter_code
_entity_poly.pdbx_strand_id
1 'polypeptide(L)'
;MKGFHGYADMVALGKPSVVAQQIAAILKRTTIVQRDLDYTFYPHFHPYVGRLVDELVERSVKGLQASDTATPVWQESLLTTQKYAPTSMVKTPYPVKDLDFSISGGYSVYNWELFYHVPLTIAIHLSRAGRFAEAQRWFHYVFDPTDDGPGETPQRFWKVKPFQTAEVTLIEEVLVNLSTGADPKLREETIASIGAWKDAPFRPHVVARYRQSAYMIKAVTSYLDNLIAWGDSLFREDSGESLNEATQLYVLAAGILGPRPQEIPRKGWQRPQTYSKLRSDLDAMSNAMRAVEADIPFDLNPHPPGPSDNAQLATLRSIGSALYFCIPRNDMLLGYWDTVADRLFKLRNSLNLQGVFRQLPLFEPPIDPGMLARAAAAGLNVSAILGGLNQPLPLVRFATLVSKASEICQEVKTLGGLLLSAIEKEDAEELAALRAKHERIVLGLADVVRYQTWQEAIKAREGVEQSLANAASRYVFYERQLARSASDINIPEMSTLEHEGFETGKFKSAEPQVDPRQLSIDIAQSLEDSQGKIMSSFEAQELKKLAEAHDSHGTASTYEKIGGAMALIPSFTAKFQPFGAGGSIGFGGSNLAAHFSLIASFHKSDADDANYEASKAAKIAAMARRELDWQYHSNVAAGEMNQAYKQLRAAQIREAITQREWANHQKQMEHAEAIEKFLTDERAGKTSRKSLYTWLRRETRGLYGQVFDVAHDIARKAERALQHELGDPNRTFLGYTYQAGSQGLLAGEKLWLDIKRMELAYQELNRREYELTKHVSLLQTDPRALVQLRATGKCTITLPEELFDLDCPGHYFRRLKAVALSVPCVVGPYASVNATLTLTRSSVRISPSLGDNGYARDGDDTTRFSDHYGGVQSVVTSTGHNDSGMFEVNLRDERYLPFEGSGAVSEWRLELPAELP
;
A
#
# COMPACT_ATOMS: atom_id res chain seq x y z
N MET A 1 -12.36 -82.19 -59.36
CA MET A 1 -12.69 -81.34 -58.19
C MET A 1 -12.99 -82.25 -57.01
N LYS A 2 -12.29 -82.12 -55.88
CA LYS A 2 -12.70 -82.72 -54.61
C LYS A 2 -13.48 -81.65 -53.85
N GLY A 3 -14.75 -81.91 -53.54
CA GLY A 3 -15.60 -80.96 -52.81
C GLY A 3 -15.08 -80.78 -51.39
N PHE A 4 -14.81 -79.52 -51.01
CA PHE A 4 -14.54 -79.16 -49.62
C PHE A 4 -15.89 -79.07 -48.89
N HIS A 5 -15.97 -79.60 -47.67
CA HIS A 5 -17.19 -79.71 -46.83
C HIS A 5 -18.27 -80.71 -47.30
N GLY A 6 -17.98 -82.00 -47.09
CA GLY A 6 -18.97 -83.06 -47.00
C GLY A 6 -18.87 -83.81 -45.66
N TYR A 7 -19.16 -83.12 -44.54
CA TYR A 7 -19.29 -83.76 -43.22
C TYR A 7 -20.58 -83.28 -42.53
N ALA A 8 -21.38 -84.25 -42.10
CA ALA A 8 -22.60 -84.01 -41.32
C ALA A 8 -22.27 -84.07 -39.83
N ASP A 9 -22.10 -82.92 -39.19
CA ASP A 9 -21.92 -82.85 -37.74
C ASP A 9 -23.22 -83.21 -37.02
N MET A 10 -23.28 -84.45 -36.52
CA MET A 10 -24.22 -84.83 -35.47
C MET A 10 -23.80 -84.15 -34.16
N VAL A 11 -24.37 -82.97 -33.90
CA VAL A 11 -24.27 -82.32 -32.58
C VAL A 11 -25.01 -83.20 -31.56
N ALA A 12 -24.23 -83.89 -30.72
CA ALA A 12 -24.75 -84.64 -29.58
C ALA A 12 -25.25 -83.68 -28.49
N LEU A 13 -26.51 -83.23 -28.62
CA LEU A 13 -27.23 -82.62 -27.51
C LEU A 13 -27.27 -83.60 -26.32
N GLY A 14 -26.98 -83.08 -25.12
CA GLY A 14 -26.86 -83.89 -23.91
C GLY A 14 -28.10 -84.74 -23.61
N LYS A 15 -27.88 -85.89 -22.96
CA LYS A 15 -28.91 -86.92 -22.70
C LYS A 15 -30.26 -86.31 -22.28
N PRO A 16 -31.32 -86.43 -23.10
CA PRO A 16 -32.65 -86.00 -22.70
C PRO A 16 -33.18 -86.87 -21.55
N SER A 17 -34.03 -86.30 -20.70
CA SER A 17 -34.72 -87.08 -19.66
C SER A 17 -35.68 -88.11 -20.29
N VAL A 18 -35.95 -89.20 -19.57
CA VAL A 18 -36.81 -90.31 -20.03
C VAL A 18 -38.20 -89.83 -20.48
N VAL A 19 -38.71 -88.75 -19.86
CA VAL A 19 -39.99 -88.11 -20.21
C VAL A 19 -39.97 -87.50 -21.62
N ALA A 20 -38.84 -86.92 -22.04
CA ALA A 20 -38.75 -86.28 -23.36
C ALA A 20 -38.71 -87.31 -24.51
N GLN A 21 -38.19 -88.52 -24.27
CA GLN A 21 -38.15 -89.59 -25.27
C GLN A 21 -39.55 -90.12 -25.62
N GLN A 22 -40.46 -90.22 -24.63
CA GLN A 22 -41.84 -90.66 -24.89
C GLN A 22 -42.66 -89.63 -25.67
N ILE A 23 -42.44 -88.32 -25.43
CA ILE A 23 -43.14 -87.26 -26.18
C ILE A 23 -42.60 -87.15 -27.61
N ALA A 24 -41.28 -87.34 -27.81
CA ALA A 24 -40.67 -87.30 -29.15
C ALA A 24 -41.12 -88.44 -30.08
N ALA A 25 -41.53 -89.59 -29.54
CA ALA A 25 -42.03 -90.71 -30.33
C ALA A 25 -43.40 -90.45 -30.99
N ILE A 26 -44.19 -89.53 -30.44
CA ILE A 26 -45.59 -89.27 -30.86
C ILE A 26 -45.67 -88.12 -31.89
N LEU A 27 -44.66 -87.24 -31.94
CA LEU A 27 -44.62 -86.08 -32.85
C LEU A 27 -43.44 -86.20 -33.84
N LYS A 28 -43.65 -86.91 -34.95
CA LYS A 28 -42.76 -86.84 -36.13
C LYS A 28 -42.81 -85.44 -36.78
N ARG A 29 -42.17 -84.45 -36.17
CA ARG A 29 -41.85 -83.17 -36.79
C ARG A 29 -40.44 -83.23 -37.37
N THR A 30 -40.36 -83.38 -38.68
CA THR A 30 -39.08 -83.26 -39.41
C THR A 30 -38.74 -81.78 -39.56
N THR A 31 -37.91 -81.24 -38.66
CA THR A 31 -37.39 -79.88 -38.81
C THR A 31 -36.34 -79.87 -39.92
N ILE A 32 -36.72 -79.42 -41.12
CA ILE A 32 -35.78 -79.17 -42.21
C ILE A 32 -35.00 -77.90 -41.86
N VAL A 33 -33.75 -78.05 -41.41
CA VAL A 33 -32.84 -76.92 -41.21
C VAL A 33 -32.14 -76.63 -42.53
N GLN A 34 -32.69 -75.70 -43.30
CA GLN A 34 -32.02 -75.16 -44.47
C GLN A 34 -30.84 -74.30 -43.99
N ARG A 35 -29.62 -74.63 -44.42
CA ARG A 35 -28.40 -73.88 -44.11
C ARG A 35 -27.96 -73.15 -45.37
N ASP A 36 -28.17 -71.84 -45.40
CA ASP A 36 -27.55 -70.98 -46.40
C ASP A 36 -26.08 -70.74 -45.98
N LEU A 37 -25.16 -70.83 -46.96
CA LEU A 37 -23.72 -70.79 -46.72
C LEU A 37 -23.08 -69.71 -47.61
N ASP A 38 -22.81 -68.57 -46.98
CA ASP A 38 -22.15 -67.44 -47.61
C ASP A 38 -20.67 -67.36 -47.22
N TYR A 39 -19.81 -67.11 -48.21
CA TYR A 39 -18.39 -66.85 -48.02
C TYR A 39 -18.10 -65.34 -48.15
N THR A 40 -17.33 -64.82 -47.19
CA THR A 40 -16.77 -63.46 -47.23
C THR A 40 -15.25 -63.56 -47.29
N PHE A 41 -14.62 -62.86 -48.24
CA PHE A 41 -13.17 -62.90 -48.45
C PHE A 41 -12.51 -61.60 -48.02
N TYR A 42 -11.40 -61.71 -47.28
CA TYR A 42 -10.59 -60.57 -46.84
C TYR A 42 -9.17 -60.67 -47.42
N PRO A 43 -8.58 -59.58 -47.93
CA PRO A 43 -7.18 -59.57 -48.36
C PRO A 43 -6.23 -59.60 -47.16
N HIS A 44 -5.28 -60.54 -47.15
CA HIS A 44 -4.25 -60.65 -46.10
C HIS A 44 -2.85 -60.21 -46.59
N PHE A 45 -2.79 -59.34 -47.60
CA PHE A 45 -1.56 -58.71 -48.09
C PHE A 45 -1.82 -57.22 -48.33
N HIS A 46 -0.82 -56.37 -48.09
CA HIS A 46 -0.94 -54.94 -48.36
C HIS A 46 -0.71 -54.66 -49.86
N PRO A 47 -1.69 -54.11 -50.60
CA PRO A 47 -1.64 -54.06 -52.06
C PRO A 47 -0.68 -53.01 -52.66
N TYR A 48 -0.30 -51.99 -51.89
CA TYR A 48 0.41 -50.80 -52.40
C TYR A 48 1.78 -50.53 -51.74
N VAL A 49 2.46 -51.53 -51.17
CA VAL A 49 3.73 -51.31 -50.44
C VAL A 49 4.80 -50.64 -51.31
N GLY A 50 5.05 -51.17 -52.53
CA GLY A 50 6.01 -50.57 -53.46
C GLY A 50 5.67 -49.10 -53.76
N ARG A 51 4.41 -48.82 -54.10
CA ARG A 51 3.94 -47.46 -54.41
C ARG A 51 4.08 -46.48 -53.25
N LEU A 52 3.89 -46.93 -52.00
CA LEU A 52 4.13 -46.09 -50.82
C LEU A 52 5.63 -45.79 -50.63
N VAL A 53 6.51 -46.75 -50.93
CA VAL A 53 7.96 -46.52 -50.95
C VAL A 53 8.34 -45.54 -52.06
N ASP A 54 7.75 -45.67 -53.25
CA ASP A 54 7.97 -44.76 -54.37
C ASP A 54 7.55 -43.32 -54.02
N GLU A 55 6.34 -43.11 -53.46
CA GLU A 55 5.88 -41.78 -52.99
C GLU A 55 6.76 -41.21 -51.87
N LEU A 56 7.31 -42.05 -50.97
CA LEU A 56 8.28 -41.61 -49.95
C LEU A 56 9.62 -41.18 -50.56
N VAL A 57 10.12 -41.90 -51.56
CA VAL A 57 11.41 -41.61 -52.21
C VAL A 57 11.31 -40.40 -53.13
N GLU A 58 10.25 -40.31 -53.95
CA GLU A 58 10.07 -39.23 -54.93
C GLU A 58 9.54 -37.93 -54.31
N ARG A 59 8.68 -38.01 -53.29
CA ARG A 59 7.96 -36.86 -52.72
C ARG A 59 8.12 -36.70 -51.22
N SER A 60 9.08 -37.40 -50.61
CA SER A 60 9.39 -37.34 -49.18
C SER A 60 8.21 -37.74 -48.28
N VAL A 61 8.33 -37.49 -46.98
CA VAL A 61 7.29 -37.77 -45.97
C VAL A 61 5.96 -37.10 -46.34
N LYS A 62 5.98 -35.91 -46.96
CA LYS A 62 4.76 -35.21 -47.40
C LYS A 62 3.98 -35.97 -48.47
N GLY A 63 4.65 -36.56 -49.46
CA GLY A 63 3.98 -37.39 -50.47
C GLY A 63 3.45 -38.70 -49.90
N LEU A 64 4.26 -39.36 -49.06
CA LEU A 64 3.82 -40.56 -48.35
C LEU A 64 2.55 -40.30 -47.53
N GLN A 65 2.53 -39.27 -46.67
CA GLN A 65 1.40 -38.97 -45.80
C GLN A 65 0.16 -38.48 -46.56
N ALA A 66 0.30 -37.92 -47.78
CA ALA A 66 -0.83 -37.55 -48.63
C ALA A 66 -1.39 -38.71 -49.48
N SER A 67 -0.79 -39.90 -49.42
CA SER A 67 -1.12 -41.03 -50.31
C SER A 67 -2.48 -41.68 -50.04
N ASP A 68 -3.01 -41.59 -48.82
CA ASP A 68 -4.31 -42.19 -48.45
C ASP A 68 -5.51 -41.33 -48.89
N THR A 69 -5.32 -40.02 -48.95
CA THR A 69 -6.29 -38.99 -49.35
C THR A 69 -6.11 -38.51 -50.80
N ALA A 70 -5.20 -39.13 -51.55
CA ALA A 70 -4.91 -38.79 -52.94
C ALA A 70 -6.08 -39.03 -53.89
N THR A 71 -6.28 -38.10 -54.84
CA THR A 71 -7.26 -38.22 -55.94
C THR A 71 -6.55 -38.47 -57.28
N PRO A 72 -6.95 -39.47 -58.09
CA PRO A 72 -8.01 -40.46 -57.84
C PRO A 72 -7.62 -41.48 -56.75
N VAL A 73 -8.63 -41.92 -55.99
CA VAL A 73 -8.47 -42.88 -54.89
C VAL A 73 -7.85 -44.18 -55.38
N TRP A 74 -6.88 -44.71 -54.62
CA TRP A 74 -6.21 -45.96 -54.96
C TRP A 74 -7.13 -47.15 -54.66
N GLN A 75 -7.86 -47.61 -55.69
CA GLN A 75 -8.78 -48.74 -55.59
C GLN A 75 -8.77 -49.61 -56.88
N GLU A 76 -8.59 -50.92 -56.75
CA GLU A 76 -8.70 -51.89 -57.86
C GLU A 76 -9.52 -53.12 -57.43
N SER A 77 -10.48 -53.59 -58.22
CA SER A 77 -11.25 -54.80 -57.87
C SER A 77 -10.40 -56.09 -57.99
N LEU A 78 -10.41 -56.92 -56.93
CA LEU A 78 -9.69 -58.19 -56.92
C LEU A 78 -10.50 -59.29 -57.63
N LEU A 79 -11.78 -59.42 -57.31
CA LEU A 79 -12.67 -60.46 -57.86
C LEU A 79 -13.52 -59.90 -59.01
N THR A 80 -12.89 -59.66 -60.16
CA THR A 80 -13.63 -59.33 -61.39
C THR A 80 -14.16 -60.59 -62.08
N THR A 81 -15.19 -60.42 -62.92
CA THR A 81 -15.74 -61.50 -63.78
C THR A 81 -14.72 -62.09 -64.74
N GLN A 82 -13.61 -61.39 -65.01
CA GLN A 82 -12.50 -61.87 -65.83
C GLN A 82 -11.43 -62.62 -65.03
N LYS A 83 -11.24 -62.32 -63.73
CA LYS A 83 -10.18 -62.93 -62.88
C LYS A 83 -10.67 -64.15 -62.09
N TYR A 84 -11.90 -64.12 -61.57
CA TYR A 84 -12.40 -65.16 -60.65
C TYR A 84 -13.89 -65.54 -60.83
N ALA A 85 -14.72 -64.66 -61.39
CA ALA A 85 -16.16 -64.92 -61.64
C ALA A 85 -16.91 -65.50 -60.40
N PRO A 86 -16.99 -64.75 -59.29
CA PRO A 86 -17.62 -65.23 -58.05
C PRO A 86 -19.08 -65.66 -58.22
N THR A 87 -19.46 -66.75 -57.57
CA THR A 87 -20.84 -67.28 -57.55
C THR A 87 -21.71 -66.56 -56.52
N SER A 88 -23.02 -66.84 -56.52
CA SER A 88 -23.99 -66.28 -55.55
C SER A 88 -23.74 -66.66 -54.09
N MET A 89 -22.81 -67.58 -53.81
CA MET A 89 -22.34 -67.92 -52.45
C MET A 89 -21.30 -66.93 -51.93
N VAL A 90 -20.82 -65.98 -52.74
CA VAL A 90 -19.85 -64.96 -52.32
C VAL A 90 -20.59 -63.66 -52.02
N LYS A 91 -20.57 -63.24 -50.76
CA LYS A 91 -21.29 -62.05 -50.30
C LYS A 91 -20.70 -60.78 -50.92
N THR A 92 -21.57 -59.87 -51.38
CA THR A 92 -21.17 -58.53 -51.86
C THR A 92 -21.15 -57.53 -50.68
N PRO A 93 -20.27 -56.51 -50.70
CA PRO A 93 -19.30 -56.16 -51.75
C PRO A 93 -18.10 -57.12 -51.81
N TYR A 94 -17.56 -57.33 -53.02
CA TYR A 94 -16.34 -58.12 -53.22
C TYR A 94 -15.09 -57.36 -52.74
N PRO A 95 -14.04 -58.06 -52.28
CA PRO A 95 -12.81 -57.43 -51.84
C PRO A 95 -12.13 -56.65 -52.98
N VAL A 96 -11.53 -55.53 -52.61
CA VAL A 96 -10.75 -54.63 -53.47
C VAL A 96 -9.31 -54.56 -52.95
N LYS A 97 -8.38 -54.14 -53.80
CA LYS A 97 -7.14 -53.53 -53.37
C LYS A 97 -7.46 -52.09 -52.99
N ASP A 98 -7.29 -51.74 -51.73
CA ASP A 98 -7.39 -50.37 -51.24
C ASP A 98 -6.43 -50.16 -50.07
N LEU A 99 -6.31 -48.92 -49.62
CA LEU A 99 -5.76 -48.63 -48.29
C LEU A 99 -6.90 -48.84 -47.27
N ASP A 100 -6.96 -50.07 -46.76
CA ASP A 100 -7.92 -50.53 -45.75
C ASP A 100 -7.57 -50.00 -44.34
N PHE A 101 -8.58 -49.50 -43.65
CA PHE A 101 -8.52 -49.02 -42.26
C PHE A 101 -9.57 -49.69 -41.36
N SER A 102 -10.26 -50.73 -41.87
CA SER A 102 -11.31 -51.47 -41.17
C SER A 102 -10.78 -52.25 -39.96
N ILE A 103 -11.65 -52.49 -38.98
CA ILE A 103 -11.30 -53.15 -37.71
C ILE A 103 -10.91 -54.62 -37.92
N SER A 104 -11.51 -55.27 -38.92
CA SER A 104 -11.23 -56.66 -39.34
C SER A 104 -10.14 -56.79 -40.41
N GLY A 105 -9.57 -55.68 -40.86
CA GLY A 105 -8.55 -55.64 -41.92
C GLY A 105 -7.25 -56.33 -41.51
N GLY A 106 -6.78 -57.29 -42.31
CA GLY A 106 -5.57 -58.07 -41.99
C GLY A 106 -4.27 -57.27 -41.95
N TYR A 107 -4.26 -56.05 -42.50
CA TYR A 107 -3.11 -55.13 -42.52
C TYR A 107 -3.47 -53.69 -42.09
N SER A 108 -4.72 -53.43 -41.69
CA SER A 108 -5.21 -52.07 -41.40
C SER A 108 -4.50 -51.40 -40.22
N VAL A 109 -4.00 -52.20 -39.26
CA VAL A 109 -3.22 -51.72 -38.11
C VAL A 109 -1.98 -50.94 -38.56
N TYR A 110 -1.29 -51.39 -39.62
CA TYR A 110 -0.10 -50.72 -40.14
C TYR A 110 -0.44 -49.40 -40.85
N ASN A 111 -1.62 -49.31 -41.48
CA ASN A 111 -2.10 -48.05 -42.07
C ASN A 111 -2.47 -47.03 -40.98
N TRP A 112 -3.17 -47.47 -39.93
CA TRP A 112 -3.40 -46.64 -38.73
C TRP A 112 -2.10 -46.19 -38.05
N GLU A 113 -1.08 -47.06 -38.03
CA GLU A 113 0.24 -46.71 -37.52
C GLU A 113 0.92 -45.64 -38.37
N LEU A 114 1.00 -45.86 -39.69
CA LEU A 114 1.75 -45.03 -40.63
C LEU A 114 1.13 -43.63 -40.83
N PHE A 115 -0.18 -43.54 -41.00
CA PHE A 115 -0.89 -42.31 -41.37
C PHE A 115 -1.40 -41.50 -40.17
N TYR A 116 -1.61 -42.14 -39.00
CA TYR A 116 -2.15 -41.46 -37.82
C TYR A 116 -1.22 -41.52 -36.61
N HIS A 117 -0.82 -42.71 -36.15
CA HIS A 117 -0.06 -42.80 -34.90
C HIS A 117 1.36 -42.23 -35.00
N VAL A 118 2.10 -42.50 -36.08
CA VAL A 118 3.47 -42.02 -36.25
C VAL A 118 3.53 -40.48 -36.33
N PRO A 119 2.79 -39.79 -37.22
CA PRO A 119 2.83 -38.33 -37.30
C PRO A 119 2.40 -37.65 -35.99
N LEU A 120 1.31 -38.13 -35.37
CA LEU A 120 0.80 -37.57 -34.12
C LEU A 120 1.78 -37.75 -32.96
N THR A 121 2.45 -38.90 -32.88
CA THR A 121 3.43 -39.19 -31.82
C THR A 121 4.67 -38.30 -31.99
N ILE A 122 5.17 -38.14 -33.21
CA ILE A 122 6.30 -37.24 -33.50
C ILE A 122 5.94 -35.79 -33.13
N ALA A 123 4.75 -35.33 -33.52
CA ALA A 123 4.26 -33.99 -33.18
C ALA A 123 4.21 -33.75 -31.66
N ILE A 124 3.66 -34.70 -30.90
CA ILE A 124 3.59 -34.61 -29.43
C ILE A 124 4.99 -34.59 -28.79
N HIS A 125 5.94 -35.39 -29.29
CA HIS A 125 7.31 -35.38 -28.77
C HIS A 125 8.05 -34.07 -29.09
N LEU A 126 7.89 -33.52 -30.30
CA LEU A 126 8.46 -32.20 -30.65
C LEU A 126 7.86 -31.08 -29.79
N SER A 127 6.55 -31.11 -29.56
CA SER A 127 5.85 -30.15 -28.70
C SER A 127 6.37 -30.19 -27.26
N ARG A 128 6.52 -31.39 -26.69
CA ARG A 128 7.12 -31.59 -25.35
C ARG A 128 8.58 -31.15 -25.26
N ALA A 129 9.31 -31.15 -26.37
CA ALA A 129 10.68 -30.65 -26.47
C ALA A 129 10.77 -29.13 -26.75
N GLY A 130 9.63 -28.41 -26.76
CA GLY A 130 9.59 -26.97 -27.05
C GLY A 130 9.74 -26.59 -28.53
N ARG A 131 9.78 -27.56 -29.44
CA ARG A 131 9.95 -27.34 -30.89
C ARG A 131 8.58 -27.13 -31.57
N PHE A 132 7.84 -26.14 -31.09
CA PHE A 132 6.41 -25.95 -31.37
C PHE A 132 6.07 -25.77 -32.86
N ALA A 133 6.86 -25.01 -33.60
CA ALA A 133 6.67 -24.79 -35.04
C ALA A 133 6.92 -26.07 -35.88
N GLU A 134 7.84 -26.92 -35.45
CA GLU A 134 8.08 -28.22 -36.10
C GLU A 134 6.99 -29.22 -35.72
N ALA A 135 6.57 -29.23 -34.46
CA ALA A 135 5.42 -30.03 -34.00
C ALA A 135 4.17 -29.69 -34.82
N GLN A 136 3.90 -28.40 -35.08
CA GLN A 136 2.76 -27.95 -35.88
C GLN A 136 2.77 -28.56 -37.29
N ARG A 137 3.93 -28.56 -37.99
CA ARG A 137 4.08 -29.19 -39.31
C ARG A 137 3.76 -30.70 -39.29
N TRP A 138 4.06 -31.39 -38.19
CA TRP A 138 3.73 -32.80 -38.04
C TRP A 138 2.25 -33.04 -37.69
N PHE A 139 1.62 -32.16 -36.90
CA PHE A 139 0.17 -32.21 -36.69
C PHE A 139 -0.60 -31.96 -37.99
N HIS A 140 -0.11 -31.09 -38.88
CA HIS A 140 -0.72 -30.82 -40.19
C HIS A 140 -0.80 -32.04 -41.13
N TYR A 141 -0.03 -33.12 -40.89
CA TYR A 141 -0.23 -34.40 -41.59
C TYR A 141 -1.44 -35.21 -41.08
N VAL A 142 -2.10 -34.78 -40.00
CA VAL A 142 -3.29 -35.42 -39.45
C VAL A 142 -4.50 -34.48 -39.47
N PHE A 143 -4.30 -33.26 -38.98
CA PHE A 143 -5.30 -32.22 -38.86
C PHE A 143 -4.68 -30.85 -39.20
N ASP A 144 -5.16 -30.25 -40.29
CA ASP A 144 -4.76 -28.92 -40.74
C ASP A 144 -5.99 -27.99 -40.77
N PRO A 145 -6.19 -27.15 -39.74
CA PRO A 145 -7.28 -26.18 -39.70
C PRO A 145 -7.03 -24.95 -40.59
N THR A 146 -5.87 -24.86 -41.25
CA THR A 146 -5.48 -23.73 -42.12
C THR A 146 -5.64 -24.02 -43.62
N ASP A 147 -6.09 -25.22 -44.00
CA ASP A 147 -6.29 -25.59 -45.40
C ASP A 147 -7.47 -24.86 -46.06
N ASP A 148 -7.16 -24.12 -47.12
CA ASP A 148 -8.06 -23.36 -47.99
C ASP A 148 -8.41 -24.09 -49.30
N GLY A 149 -7.96 -25.34 -49.46
CA GLY A 149 -8.22 -26.16 -50.63
C GLY A 149 -9.71 -26.41 -50.93
N PRO A 150 -10.06 -26.81 -52.17
CA PRO A 150 -11.44 -26.85 -52.70
C PRO A 150 -12.33 -27.98 -52.15
N GLY A 151 -11.96 -28.61 -51.03
CA GLY A 151 -12.71 -29.70 -50.40
C GLY A 151 -13.80 -29.21 -49.44
N GLU A 152 -14.80 -30.06 -49.19
CA GLU A 152 -15.92 -29.75 -48.31
C GLU A 152 -15.48 -29.55 -46.84
N THR A 153 -16.12 -28.59 -46.16
CA THR A 153 -15.95 -28.38 -44.72
C THR A 153 -16.87 -29.36 -43.96
N PRO A 154 -16.42 -30.12 -42.95
CA PRO A 154 -15.11 -30.09 -42.30
C PRO A 154 -14.08 -31.10 -42.85
N GLN A 155 -14.44 -31.91 -43.85
CA GLN A 155 -13.63 -33.04 -44.33
C GLN A 155 -12.23 -32.61 -44.79
N ARG A 156 -12.08 -31.47 -45.48
CA ARG A 156 -10.77 -31.01 -46.01
C ARG A 156 -9.69 -30.83 -44.94
N PHE A 157 -10.07 -30.47 -43.71
CA PHE A 157 -9.12 -30.23 -42.61
C PHE A 157 -8.49 -31.53 -42.09
N TRP A 158 -9.09 -32.68 -42.39
CA TRP A 158 -8.56 -33.99 -42.02
C TRP A 158 -7.69 -34.54 -43.14
N LYS A 159 -6.45 -34.89 -42.81
CA LYS A 159 -5.47 -35.44 -43.76
C LYS A 159 -5.35 -36.96 -43.71
N VAL A 160 -6.22 -37.63 -42.94
CA VAL A 160 -6.28 -39.08 -42.78
C VAL A 160 -7.62 -39.58 -43.29
N LYS A 161 -7.60 -40.47 -44.29
CA LYS A 161 -8.76 -40.92 -45.09
C LYS A 161 -9.99 -41.35 -44.25
N PRO A 162 -9.86 -42.18 -43.19
CA PRO A 162 -10.98 -42.50 -42.30
C PRO A 162 -11.75 -41.28 -41.74
N PHE A 163 -11.06 -40.19 -41.41
CA PHE A 163 -11.69 -39.00 -40.82
C PHE A 163 -12.39 -38.10 -41.85
N GLN A 164 -12.15 -38.32 -43.15
CA GLN A 164 -12.91 -37.67 -44.22
C GLN A 164 -14.23 -38.39 -44.53
N THR A 165 -14.30 -39.71 -44.28
CA THR A 165 -15.43 -40.56 -44.67
C THR A 165 -16.29 -41.08 -43.51
N ALA A 166 -15.83 -40.97 -42.26
CA ALA A 166 -16.60 -41.37 -41.09
C ALA A 166 -17.65 -40.32 -40.70
N GLU A 167 -18.92 -40.74 -40.62
CA GLU A 167 -19.99 -39.93 -40.03
C GLU A 167 -19.80 -39.83 -38.51
N VAL A 168 -19.73 -38.60 -37.99
CA VAL A 168 -19.50 -38.33 -36.56
C VAL A 168 -20.84 -38.39 -35.80
N THR A 169 -21.21 -39.58 -35.35
CA THR A 169 -22.41 -39.80 -34.51
C THR A 169 -22.22 -39.30 -33.08
N LEU A 170 -23.27 -38.70 -32.51
CA LEU A 170 -23.29 -38.30 -31.11
C LEU A 170 -23.44 -39.54 -30.21
N ILE A 171 -22.79 -39.54 -29.05
CA ILE A 171 -22.90 -40.70 -28.13
C ILE A 171 -24.31 -40.84 -27.53
N GLU A 172 -25.10 -39.77 -27.48
CA GLU A 172 -26.53 -39.85 -27.15
C GLU A 172 -27.29 -40.67 -28.18
N GLU A 173 -27.06 -40.45 -29.48
CA GLU A 173 -27.69 -41.21 -30.58
C GLU A 173 -27.28 -42.68 -30.55
N VAL A 174 -26.00 -42.98 -30.27
CA VAL A 174 -25.51 -44.36 -30.14
C VAL A 174 -26.18 -45.10 -28.97
N LEU A 175 -26.32 -44.46 -27.80
CA LEU A 175 -26.97 -45.06 -26.62
C LEU A 175 -28.50 -45.16 -26.77
N VAL A 176 -29.13 -44.18 -27.43
CA VAL A 176 -30.55 -44.26 -27.80
C VAL A 176 -30.76 -45.38 -28.83
N ASN A 177 -29.86 -45.57 -29.80
CA ASN A 177 -29.96 -46.69 -30.74
C ASN A 177 -29.72 -48.05 -30.07
N LEU A 178 -28.82 -48.14 -29.08
CA LEU A 178 -28.59 -49.38 -28.33
C LEU A 178 -29.84 -49.87 -27.60
N SER A 179 -30.63 -48.94 -27.07
CA SER A 179 -31.87 -49.20 -26.32
C SER A 179 -33.11 -49.33 -27.22
N THR A 180 -33.23 -48.54 -28.28
CA THR A 180 -34.39 -48.56 -29.20
C THR A 180 -34.26 -49.57 -30.36
N GLY A 181 -33.05 -49.81 -30.86
CA GLY A 181 -32.79 -50.67 -32.01
C GLY A 181 -33.22 -50.14 -33.37
N ALA A 182 -33.24 -48.81 -33.54
CA ALA A 182 -33.65 -48.15 -34.79
C ALA A 182 -32.74 -48.49 -35.99
N ASP A 183 -31.43 -48.59 -35.78
CA ASP A 183 -30.45 -49.12 -36.73
C ASP A 183 -29.86 -50.44 -36.18
N PRO A 184 -30.23 -51.59 -36.78
CA PRO A 184 -29.71 -52.91 -36.40
C PRO A 184 -28.18 -53.05 -36.55
N LYS A 185 -27.59 -52.43 -37.58
CA LYS A 185 -26.16 -52.57 -37.90
C LYS A 185 -25.32 -51.82 -36.88
N LEU A 186 -25.63 -50.53 -36.66
CA LEU A 186 -24.96 -49.73 -35.63
C LEU A 186 -25.14 -50.33 -34.24
N ARG A 187 -26.30 -50.97 -33.95
CA ARG A 187 -26.53 -51.68 -32.69
C ARG A 187 -25.63 -52.90 -32.52
N GLU A 188 -25.48 -53.73 -33.56
CA GLU A 188 -24.59 -54.90 -33.52
C GLU A 188 -23.12 -54.48 -33.35
N GLU A 189 -22.66 -53.48 -34.11
CA GLU A 189 -21.31 -52.91 -34.00
C GLU A 189 -21.07 -52.31 -32.60
N THR A 190 -22.08 -51.62 -32.02
CA THR A 190 -22.00 -51.08 -30.65
C THR A 190 -21.87 -52.20 -29.61
N ILE A 191 -22.68 -53.27 -29.70
CA ILE A 191 -22.61 -54.42 -28.79
C ILE A 191 -21.24 -55.12 -28.90
N ALA A 192 -20.72 -55.30 -30.11
CA ALA A 192 -19.38 -55.84 -30.33
C ALA A 192 -18.29 -54.97 -29.69
N SER A 193 -18.40 -53.63 -29.81
CA SER A 193 -17.47 -52.69 -29.17
C SER A 193 -17.50 -52.76 -27.64
N ILE A 194 -18.69 -52.94 -27.04
CA ILE A 194 -18.87 -53.08 -25.59
C ILE A 194 -18.25 -54.41 -25.11
N GLY A 195 -18.41 -55.50 -25.87
CA GLY A 195 -17.76 -56.78 -25.59
C GLY A 195 -16.23 -56.66 -25.62
N ALA A 196 -15.67 -56.12 -26.71
CA ALA A 196 -14.23 -55.93 -26.86
C ALA A 196 -13.62 -55.01 -25.79
N TRP A 197 -14.36 -53.98 -25.36
CA TRP A 197 -13.95 -53.14 -24.23
C TRP A 197 -14.03 -53.88 -22.89
N LYS A 198 -15.09 -54.66 -22.64
CA LYS A 198 -15.25 -55.45 -21.41
C LYS A 198 -14.13 -56.48 -21.21
N ASP A 199 -13.64 -57.07 -22.30
CA ASP A 199 -12.50 -58.00 -22.28
C ASP A 199 -11.14 -57.29 -22.10
N ALA A 200 -11.07 -55.98 -22.37
CA ALA A 200 -9.85 -55.17 -22.29
C ALA A 200 -10.09 -53.75 -21.72
N PRO A 201 -10.59 -53.62 -20.47
CA PRO A 201 -11.22 -52.39 -19.97
C PRO A 201 -10.28 -51.19 -19.86
N PHE A 202 -8.98 -51.42 -19.70
CA PHE A 202 -7.96 -50.37 -19.53
C PHE A 202 -7.19 -50.04 -20.82
N ARG A 203 -7.69 -50.43 -22.00
CA ARG A 203 -7.06 -50.13 -23.30
C ARG A 203 -7.88 -49.10 -24.11
N PRO A 204 -7.64 -47.79 -23.97
CA PRO A 204 -8.45 -46.75 -24.64
C PRO A 204 -8.41 -46.84 -26.17
N HIS A 205 -7.32 -47.36 -26.74
CA HIS A 205 -7.20 -47.63 -28.18
C HIS A 205 -8.20 -48.67 -28.71
N VAL A 206 -8.72 -49.57 -27.86
CA VAL A 206 -9.78 -50.51 -28.27
C VAL A 206 -11.05 -49.73 -28.56
N VAL A 207 -11.48 -48.86 -27.63
CA VAL A 207 -12.65 -47.99 -27.80
C VAL A 207 -12.47 -47.04 -28.99
N ALA A 208 -11.29 -46.44 -29.16
CA ALA A 208 -11.02 -45.50 -30.24
C ALA A 208 -10.96 -46.12 -31.65
N ARG A 209 -10.71 -47.45 -31.77
CA ARG A 209 -10.80 -48.17 -33.05
C ARG A 209 -12.24 -48.35 -33.53
N TYR A 210 -13.18 -48.61 -32.61
CA TYR A 210 -14.62 -48.63 -32.92
C TYR A 210 -15.17 -47.22 -33.11
N ARG A 211 -14.74 -46.27 -32.26
CA ARG A 211 -15.20 -44.87 -32.31
C ARG A 211 -14.07 -43.93 -32.71
N GLN A 212 -13.87 -43.79 -34.02
CA GLN A 212 -12.81 -42.97 -34.62
C GLN A 212 -12.84 -41.49 -34.17
N SER A 213 -13.99 -40.97 -33.77
CA SER A 213 -14.10 -39.60 -33.21
C SER A 213 -13.23 -39.39 -31.96
N ALA A 214 -12.88 -40.44 -31.21
CA ALA A 214 -11.94 -40.33 -30.09
C ALA A 214 -10.51 -40.00 -30.55
N TYR A 215 -10.09 -40.50 -31.72
CA TYR A 215 -8.82 -40.13 -32.34
C TYR A 215 -8.87 -38.71 -32.92
N MET A 216 -9.97 -38.31 -33.54
CA MET A 216 -10.18 -36.93 -34.01
C MET A 216 -10.07 -35.93 -32.83
N ILE A 217 -10.76 -36.19 -31.71
CA ILE A 217 -10.66 -35.38 -30.49
C ILE A 217 -9.21 -35.36 -29.98
N LYS A 218 -8.49 -36.48 -30.03
CA LYS A 218 -7.09 -36.52 -29.57
C LYS A 218 -6.14 -35.71 -30.46
N ALA A 219 -6.33 -35.72 -31.78
CA ALA A 219 -5.57 -34.89 -32.70
C ALA A 219 -5.81 -33.38 -32.44
N VAL A 220 -7.07 -32.96 -32.32
CA VAL A 220 -7.43 -31.55 -32.05
C VAL A 220 -6.92 -31.09 -30.69
N THR A 221 -7.15 -31.87 -29.63
CA THR A 221 -6.68 -31.50 -28.28
C THR A 221 -5.16 -31.39 -28.20
N SER A 222 -4.39 -32.24 -28.89
CA SER A 222 -2.94 -32.09 -28.91
C SER A 222 -2.40 -31.04 -29.88
N TYR A 223 -3.16 -30.63 -30.89
CA TYR A 223 -2.88 -29.39 -31.61
C TYR A 223 -3.08 -28.16 -30.72
N LEU A 224 -4.17 -28.13 -29.94
CA LEU A 224 -4.45 -27.08 -28.95
C LEU A 224 -3.40 -27.05 -27.83
N ASP A 225 -2.97 -28.22 -27.32
CA ASP A 225 -1.85 -28.34 -26.37
C ASP A 225 -0.61 -27.62 -26.91
N ASN A 226 -0.28 -27.82 -28.20
CA ASN A 226 0.88 -27.21 -28.83
C ASN A 226 0.74 -25.68 -29.00
N LEU A 227 -0.42 -25.19 -29.43
CA LEU A 227 -0.67 -23.74 -29.54
C LEU A 227 -0.63 -23.05 -28.16
N ILE A 228 -1.23 -23.67 -27.15
CA ILE A 228 -1.26 -23.12 -25.79
C ILE A 228 0.14 -23.16 -25.16
N ALA A 229 0.90 -24.25 -25.32
CA ALA A 229 2.26 -24.35 -24.81
C ALA A 229 3.23 -23.36 -25.48
N TRP A 230 3.07 -23.14 -26.80
CA TRP A 230 3.84 -22.13 -27.54
C TRP A 230 3.48 -20.71 -27.09
N GLY A 231 2.18 -20.40 -26.99
CA GLY A 231 1.70 -19.13 -26.44
C GLY A 231 2.19 -18.89 -25.01
N ASP A 232 2.13 -19.91 -24.13
CA ASP A 232 2.62 -19.85 -22.75
C ASP A 232 4.14 -19.66 -22.69
N SER A 233 4.91 -20.10 -23.69
CA SER A 233 6.35 -19.83 -23.80
C SER A 233 6.60 -18.36 -24.12
N LEU A 234 5.99 -17.85 -25.19
CA LEU A 234 6.13 -16.46 -25.63
C LEU A 234 5.59 -15.44 -24.61
N PHE A 235 4.54 -15.80 -23.86
CA PHE A 235 4.00 -15.00 -22.76
C PHE A 235 4.93 -14.96 -21.53
N ARG A 236 5.83 -15.94 -21.37
CA ARG A 236 6.89 -15.91 -20.33
C ARG A 236 8.09 -15.06 -20.71
N GLU A 237 8.35 -14.86 -22.01
CA GLU A 237 9.43 -13.98 -22.51
C GLU A 237 9.16 -12.50 -22.24
N ASP A 238 7.90 -12.11 -22.06
CA ASP A 238 7.47 -10.79 -21.54
C ASP A 238 7.93 -9.57 -22.36
N SER A 239 8.09 -9.75 -23.68
CA SER A 239 8.40 -8.67 -24.63
C SER A 239 7.14 -8.20 -25.37
N GLY A 240 7.10 -6.96 -25.84
CA GLY A 240 5.93 -6.43 -26.58
C GLY A 240 5.62 -7.26 -27.83
N GLU A 241 6.67 -7.73 -28.51
CA GLU A 241 6.61 -8.57 -29.69
C GLU A 241 6.10 -9.99 -29.35
N SER A 242 6.69 -10.65 -28.34
CA SER A 242 6.31 -12.02 -27.95
C SER A 242 4.90 -12.08 -27.37
N LEU A 243 4.44 -11.04 -26.67
CA LEU A 243 3.06 -10.91 -26.19
C LEU A 243 2.05 -10.81 -27.35
N ASN A 244 2.39 -10.11 -28.43
CA ASN A 244 1.57 -10.04 -29.63
C ASN A 244 1.51 -11.39 -30.37
N GLU A 245 2.64 -12.08 -30.51
CA GLU A 245 2.69 -13.42 -31.11
C GLU A 245 1.91 -14.46 -30.27
N ALA A 246 2.09 -14.47 -28.95
CA ALA A 246 1.31 -15.29 -28.03
C ALA A 246 -0.20 -15.03 -28.18
N THR A 247 -0.60 -13.76 -28.32
CA THR A 247 -2.01 -13.39 -28.54
C THR A 247 -2.57 -14.02 -29.82
N GLN A 248 -1.81 -14.06 -30.92
CA GLN A 248 -2.26 -14.70 -32.16
C GLN A 248 -2.47 -16.20 -32.00
N LEU A 249 -1.57 -16.89 -31.29
CA LEU A 249 -1.67 -18.33 -31.02
C LEU A 249 -2.89 -18.67 -30.15
N TYR A 250 -3.16 -17.88 -29.10
CA TYR A 250 -4.36 -18.07 -28.27
C TYR A 250 -5.66 -17.71 -29.02
N VAL A 251 -5.64 -16.72 -29.91
CA VAL A 251 -6.80 -16.41 -30.78
C VAL A 251 -7.06 -17.53 -31.78
N LEU A 252 -6.02 -18.14 -32.36
CA LEU A 252 -6.16 -19.33 -33.21
C LEU A 252 -6.75 -20.51 -32.42
N ALA A 253 -6.25 -20.76 -31.20
CA ALA A 253 -6.80 -21.79 -30.32
C ALA A 253 -8.27 -21.53 -29.96
N ALA A 254 -8.65 -20.28 -29.68
CA ALA A 254 -10.04 -19.87 -29.44
C ALA A 254 -10.92 -20.05 -30.69
N GLY A 255 -10.40 -19.77 -31.88
CA GLY A 255 -11.10 -19.98 -33.16
C GLY A 255 -11.38 -21.47 -33.44
N ILE A 256 -10.43 -22.36 -33.14
CA ILE A 256 -10.60 -23.81 -33.27
C ILE A 256 -11.59 -24.36 -32.24
N LEU A 257 -11.57 -23.84 -31.00
CA LEU A 257 -12.52 -24.22 -29.95
C LEU A 257 -13.94 -23.71 -30.22
N GLY A 258 -14.08 -22.53 -30.85
CA GLY A 258 -15.38 -21.90 -31.08
C GLY A 258 -16.05 -21.41 -29.79
N PRO A 259 -17.35 -21.03 -29.85
CA PRO A 259 -18.08 -20.56 -28.67
C PRO A 259 -18.18 -21.66 -27.61
N ARG A 260 -18.02 -21.30 -26.33
CA ARG A 260 -18.16 -22.25 -25.22
C ARG A 260 -19.56 -22.91 -25.26
N PRO A 261 -19.66 -24.24 -25.15
CA PRO A 261 -20.94 -24.92 -25.03
C PRO A 261 -21.76 -24.38 -23.85
N GLN A 262 -23.06 -24.14 -24.08
CA GLN A 262 -23.99 -23.68 -23.04
C GLN A 262 -24.45 -24.87 -22.18
N GLU A 263 -24.61 -24.65 -20.87
CA GLU A 263 -25.18 -25.67 -19.98
C GLU A 263 -26.69 -25.77 -20.20
N ILE A 264 -27.15 -26.91 -20.74
CA ILE A 264 -28.57 -27.19 -20.91
C ILE A 264 -29.17 -27.61 -19.56
N PRO A 265 -30.28 -26.99 -19.10
CA PRO A 265 -30.98 -27.44 -17.89
C PRO A 265 -31.36 -28.92 -17.96
N ARG A 266 -31.24 -29.63 -16.83
CA ARG A 266 -31.55 -31.08 -16.77
C ARG A 266 -33.01 -31.33 -17.18
N LYS A 267 -33.23 -32.26 -18.12
CA LYS A 267 -34.57 -32.70 -18.57
C LYS A 267 -35.33 -33.42 -17.45
N GLY A 268 -36.01 -32.65 -16.60
CA GLY A 268 -36.88 -33.15 -15.53
C GLY A 268 -36.16 -33.74 -14.32
N TRP A 269 -36.92 -33.96 -13.24
CA TRP A 269 -36.44 -34.64 -12.02
C TRP A 269 -36.93 -36.09 -12.01
N GLN A 270 -36.14 -37.02 -12.54
CA GLN A 270 -36.46 -38.45 -12.45
C GLN A 270 -36.32 -38.95 -11.01
N ARG A 271 -37.30 -39.71 -10.52
CA ARG A 271 -37.27 -40.29 -9.16
C ARG A 271 -36.13 -41.32 -9.06
N PRO A 272 -35.25 -41.26 -8.04
CA PRO A 272 -34.20 -42.25 -7.84
C PRO A 272 -34.75 -43.68 -7.72
N GLN A 273 -34.29 -44.58 -8.59
CA GLN A 273 -34.61 -46.00 -8.59
C GLN A 273 -33.45 -46.85 -8.07
N THR A 274 -33.77 -47.94 -7.37
CA THR A 274 -32.80 -48.96 -6.97
C THR A 274 -32.49 -49.91 -8.12
N TYR A 275 -31.28 -50.49 -8.14
CA TYR A 275 -30.89 -51.49 -9.16
C TYR A 275 -31.91 -52.62 -9.33
N SER A 276 -32.53 -53.08 -8.23
CA SER A 276 -33.59 -54.09 -8.23
C SER A 276 -34.82 -53.72 -9.07
N LYS A 277 -35.12 -52.42 -9.24
CA LYS A 277 -36.23 -51.91 -10.06
C LYS A 277 -35.83 -51.60 -11.51
N LEU A 278 -34.53 -51.43 -11.77
CA LEU A 278 -34.00 -51.15 -13.11
C LEU A 278 -33.62 -52.41 -13.88
N ARG A 279 -33.27 -53.51 -13.18
CA ARG A 279 -32.65 -54.72 -13.75
C ARG A 279 -33.37 -55.35 -14.96
N SER A 280 -34.69 -55.23 -15.07
CA SER A 280 -35.46 -55.73 -16.22
C SER A 280 -35.31 -54.90 -17.49
N ASP A 281 -34.94 -53.62 -17.33
CA ASP A 281 -35.03 -52.58 -18.36
C ASP A 281 -33.63 -52.10 -18.79
N LEU A 282 -32.57 -52.77 -18.33
CA LEU A 282 -31.17 -52.43 -18.62
C LEU A 282 -30.74 -52.94 -20.00
N ASP A 283 -30.11 -52.05 -20.77
CA ASP A 283 -29.42 -52.37 -22.02
C ASP A 283 -28.02 -52.99 -21.79
N ALA A 284 -27.32 -53.28 -22.88
CA ALA A 284 -25.97 -53.86 -22.84
C ALA A 284 -24.91 -52.96 -22.17
N MET A 285 -25.18 -51.66 -22.03
CA MET A 285 -24.33 -50.67 -21.35
C MET A 285 -24.82 -50.39 -19.91
N SER A 286 -25.82 -51.13 -19.43
CA SER A 286 -26.47 -50.93 -18.12
C SER A 286 -27.16 -49.56 -17.97
N ASN A 287 -27.66 -48.99 -19.07
CA ASN A 287 -28.56 -47.84 -19.06
C ASN A 287 -30.02 -48.28 -19.29
N ALA A 288 -30.99 -47.41 -19.02
CA ALA A 288 -32.41 -47.69 -19.23
C ALA A 288 -33.10 -46.51 -19.93
N MET A 289 -34.00 -46.81 -20.87
CA MET A 289 -34.86 -45.83 -21.51
C MET A 289 -36.08 -45.57 -20.61
N ARG A 290 -36.33 -44.33 -20.20
CA ARG A 290 -37.48 -43.96 -19.37
C ARG A 290 -38.34 -42.91 -20.07
N ALA A 291 -39.65 -43.02 -19.91
CA ALA A 291 -40.56 -41.96 -20.32
C ALA A 291 -40.31 -40.72 -19.46
N VAL A 292 -40.26 -39.54 -20.08
CA VAL A 292 -40.17 -38.26 -19.36
C VAL A 292 -41.60 -37.76 -19.16
N GLU A 293 -42.02 -37.59 -17.90
CA GLU A 293 -43.26 -36.88 -17.59
C GLU A 293 -43.09 -35.41 -18.03
N ALA A 294 -43.73 -35.04 -19.14
CA ALA A 294 -43.68 -33.70 -19.68
C ALA A 294 -44.73 -32.81 -18.99
N ASP A 295 -44.29 -31.92 -18.09
CA ASP A 295 -45.12 -30.85 -17.49
C ASP A 295 -45.51 -29.74 -18.49
N ILE A 296 -45.62 -30.05 -19.80
CA ILE A 296 -45.89 -29.09 -20.88
C ILE A 296 -47.08 -29.58 -21.74
N PRO A 297 -48.25 -28.90 -21.70
CA PRO A 297 -49.49 -29.40 -22.27
C PRO A 297 -49.67 -29.04 -23.76
N PHE A 298 -48.78 -29.53 -24.64
CA PHE A 298 -48.95 -29.41 -26.10
C PHE A 298 -49.35 -30.71 -26.82
N ASP A 299 -49.53 -31.80 -26.07
CA ASP A 299 -49.80 -33.15 -26.61
C ASP A 299 -51.31 -33.46 -26.83
N LEU A 300 -52.08 -32.47 -27.32
CA LEU A 300 -53.55 -32.57 -27.51
C LEU A 300 -54.04 -32.39 -28.95
N ASN A 301 -53.14 -32.30 -29.95
CA ASN A 301 -53.54 -32.28 -31.35
C ASN A 301 -53.31 -33.65 -32.03
N PRO A 302 -54.31 -34.20 -32.76
CA PRO A 302 -54.20 -35.50 -33.40
C PRO A 302 -53.17 -35.48 -34.54
N HIS A 303 -52.40 -36.56 -34.65
CA HIS A 303 -51.33 -36.69 -35.63
C HIS A 303 -51.88 -36.76 -37.07
N PRO A 304 -51.26 -36.07 -38.06
CA PRO A 304 -51.55 -36.29 -39.46
C PRO A 304 -50.91 -37.62 -39.93
N PRO A 305 -51.63 -38.47 -40.69
CA PRO A 305 -51.08 -39.73 -41.20
C PRO A 305 -50.29 -39.49 -42.49
N GLY A 306 -48.96 -39.69 -42.44
CA GLY A 306 -48.12 -39.70 -43.64
C GLY A 306 -46.62 -39.85 -43.33
N PRO A 307 -45.86 -40.63 -44.12
CA PRO A 307 -44.40 -40.65 -44.01
C PRO A 307 -43.81 -39.48 -44.82
N SER A 308 -43.07 -38.60 -44.16
CA SER A 308 -42.24 -37.59 -44.82
C SER A 308 -40.90 -37.43 -44.09
N ASP A 309 -39.81 -37.57 -44.83
CA ASP A 309 -38.43 -37.65 -44.32
C ASP A 309 -37.88 -36.27 -43.89
N ASN A 310 -38.36 -35.76 -42.76
CA ASN A 310 -37.81 -34.55 -42.12
C ASN A 310 -37.18 -34.89 -40.77
N ALA A 311 -35.86 -34.70 -40.64
CA ALA A 311 -35.10 -34.95 -39.41
C ALA A 311 -35.62 -34.18 -38.18
N GLN A 312 -36.28 -33.04 -38.40
CA GLN A 312 -36.95 -32.24 -37.35
C GLN A 312 -38.16 -32.95 -36.70
N LEU A 313 -38.71 -33.99 -37.32
CA LEU A 313 -39.78 -34.83 -36.76
C LEU A 313 -39.26 -36.02 -35.94
N ALA A 314 -37.99 -36.42 -36.10
CA ALA A 314 -37.36 -37.39 -35.22
C ALA A 314 -37.14 -36.80 -33.81
N THR A 315 -36.81 -35.51 -33.72
CA THR A 315 -36.69 -34.77 -32.46
C THR A 315 -38.02 -34.63 -31.72
N LEU A 316 -39.15 -34.53 -32.43
CA LEU A 316 -40.48 -34.54 -31.81
C LEU A 316 -40.83 -35.90 -31.16
N ARG A 317 -40.29 -37.03 -31.67
CA ARG A 317 -40.45 -38.34 -31.02
C ARG A 317 -39.63 -38.49 -29.73
N SER A 318 -38.57 -37.70 -29.52
CA SER A 318 -37.73 -37.79 -28.31
C SER A 318 -38.25 -36.98 -27.12
N ILE A 319 -39.37 -36.27 -27.27
CA ILE A 319 -40.01 -35.50 -26.19
C ILE A 319 -40.58 -36.44 -25.10
N GLY A 320 -41.02 -37.64 -25.48
CA GLY A 320 -41.61 -38.61 -24.56
C GLY A 320 -40.63 -39.51 -23.79
N SER A 321 -39.36 -39.61 -24.18
CA SER A 321 -38.41 -40.57 -23.54
C SER A 321 -36.95 -40.13 -23.56
N ALA A 322 -36.26 -40.26 -22.41
CA ALA A 322 -34.84 -39.95 -22.23
C ALA A 322 -34.10 -41.06 -21.48
N LEU A 323 -32.76 -41.10 -21.63
CA LEU A 323 -31.90 -42.04 -20.90
C LEU A 323 -31.97 -41.75 -19.39
N TYR A 324 -32.08 -42.81 -18.57
CA TYR A 324 -32.14 -42.70 -17.11
C TYR A 324 -30.83 -42.18 -16.52
N PHE A 325 -29.68 -42.63 -17.05
CA PHE A 325 -28.38 -42.04 -16.74
C PHE A 325 -27.97 -41.04 -17.83
N CYS A 326 -27.79 -39.78 -17.45
CA CYS A 326 -27.26 -38.73 -18.32
C CYS A 326 -25.79 -38.99 -18.68
N ILE A 327 -25.40 -38.61 -19.89
CA ILE A 327 -24.00 -38.60 -20.31
C ILE A 327 -23.26 -37.47 -19.57
N PRO A 328 -22.15 -37.73 -18.87
CA PRO A 328 -21.38 -36.69 -18.20
C PRO A 328 -20.66 -35.79 -19.22
N ARG A 329 -20.51 -34.51 -18.88
CA ARG A 329 -19.69 -33.57 -19.65
C ARG A 329 -18.21 -33.95 -19.54
N ASN A 330 -17.42 -33.64 -20.57
CA ASN A 330 -15.97 -33.85 -20.53
C ASN A 330 -15.28 -32.60 -19.96
N ASP A 331 -15.04 -32.59 -18.65
CA ASP A 331 -14.39 -31.46 -17.95
C ASP A 331 -12.98 -31.16 -18.49
N MET A 332 -12.22 -32.16 -18.96
CA MET A 332 -10.91 -31.92 -19.59
C MET A 332 -11.03 -31.13 -20.89
N LEU A 333 -12.05 -31.42 -21.70
CA LEU A 333 -12.29 -30.69 -22.95
C LEU A 333 -12.74 -29.25 -22.63
N LEU A 334 -13.65 -29.08 -21.66
CA LEU A 334 -14.12 -27.76 -21.21
C LEU A 334 -12.97 -26.88 -20.66
N GLY A 335 -12.00 -27.49 -19.97
CA GLY A 335 -10.82 -26.82 -19.43
C GLY A 335 -9.93 -26.10 -20.47
N TYR A 336 -10.01 -26.45 -21.75
CA TYR A 336 -9.34 -25.71 -22.82
C TYR A 336 -9.96 -24.32 -23.04
N TRP A 337 -11.29 -24.19 -23.00
CA TRP A 337 -11.94 -22.87 -23.05
C TRP A 337 -11.57 -22.03 -21.82
N ASP A 338 -11.55 -22.64 -20.62
CA ASP A 338 -11.16 -21.95 -19.39
C ASP A 338 -9.71 -21.44 -19.47
N THR A 339 -8.79 -22.27 -19.97
CA THR A 339 -7.37 -21.91 -20.09
C THR A 339 -7.15 -20.83 -21.14
N VAL A 340 -7.69 -20.98 -22.35
CA VAL A 340 -7.53 -19.97 -23.42
C VAL A 340 -8.20 -18.64 -23.04
N ALA A 341 -9.37 -18.69 -22.38
CA ALA A 341 -10.02 -17.49 -21.86
C ALA A 341 -9.19 -16.81 -20.77
N ASP A 342 -8.61 -17.56 -19.82
CA ASP A 342 -7.70 -17.04 -18.80
C ASP A 342 -6.46 -16.36 -19.41
N ARG A 343 -5.82 -16.98 -20.40
CA ARG A 343 -4.64 -16.39 -21.07
C ARG A 343 -4.99 -15.09 -21.81
N LEU A 344 -6.06 -15.11 -22.61
CA LEU A 344 -6.53 -13.92 -23.32
C LEU A 344 -7.00 -12.83 -22.36
N PHE A 345 -7.63 -13.18 -21.23
CA PHE A 345 -8.00 -12.22 -20.20
C PHE A 345 -6.76 -11.59 -19.56
N LYS A 346 -5.75 -12.39 -19.18
CA LYS A 346 -4.50 -11.88 -18.59
C LYS A 346 -3.77 -10.92 -19.53
N LEU A 347 -3.60 -11.30 -20.80
CA LEU A 347 -3.00 -10.43 -21.83
C LEU A 347 -3.76 -9.11 -22.00
N ARG A 348 -5.11 -9.14 -22.04
CA ARG A 348 -5.95 -7.94 -22.20
C ARG A 348 -5.98 -7.02 -20.97
N ASN A 349 -5.61 -7.51 -19.79
CA ASN A 349 -5.62 -6.74 -18.53
C ASN A 349 -4.21 -6.46 -17.99
N SER A 350 -3.17 -6.59 -18.84
CA SER A 350 -1.76 -6.39 -18.45
C SER A 350 -1.33 -7.25 -17.25
N LEU A 351 -1.82 -8.48 -17.15
CA LEU A 351 -1.43 -9.44 -16.12
C LEU A 351 -0.35 -10.39 -16.67
N ASN A 352 0.52 -10.87 -15.78
CA ASN A 352 1.40 -11.99 -16.10
C ASN A 352 0.66 -13.35 -16.07
N LEU A 353 1.36 -14.43 -16.43
CA LEU A 353 0.81 -15.79 -16.45
C LEU A 353 0.26 -16.22 -15.07
N GLN A 354 0.85 -15.72 -13.99
CA GLN A 354 0.47 -15.93 -12.59
C GLN A 354 -0.67 -15.00 -12.12
N GLY A 355 -1.13 -14.05 -12.93
CA GLY A 355 -2.19 -13.10 -12.58
C GLY A 355 -1.74 -11.82 -11.86
N VAL A 356 -0.43 -11.57 -11.73
CA VAL A 356 0.11 -10.34 -11.15
C VAL A 356 0.04 -9.22 -12.18
N PHE A 357 -0.48 -8.06 -11.78
CA PHE A 357 -0.58 -6.87 -12.63
C PHE A 357 0.80 -6.29 -12.95
N ARG A 358 1.04 -6.00 -14.23
CA ARG A 358 2.25 -5.39 -14.76
C ARG A 358 1.95 -3.95 -15.18
N GLN A 359 2.52 -2.99 -14.47
CA GLN A 359 2.74 -1.66 -15.04
C GLN A 359 4.03 -1.71 -15.86
N LEU A 360 3.94 -1.40 -17.15
CA LEU A 360 5.11 -1.03 -17.95
C LEU A 360 5.49 0.41 -17.53
N PRO A 361 6.64 0.62 -16.86
CA PRO A 361 6.94 1.91 -16.23
C PRO A 361 7.26 2.98 -17.28
N LEU A 362 6.79 4.22 -17.03
CA LEU A 362 7.00 5.39 -17.89
C LEU A 362 7.61 6.61 -17.15
N PHE A 363 8.25 6.38 -15.98
CA PHE A 363 8.79 7.33 -14.96
C PHE A 363 7.84 7.76 -13.78
N GLU A 364 8.40 8.24 -12.66
CA GLU A 364 7.74 8.49 -11.33
C GLU A 364 7.71 9.99 -10.84
N PRO A 365 6.75 10.44 -9.98
CA PRO A 365 6.66 11.76 -9.26
C PRO A 365 6.76 11.60 -7.69
N PRO A 366 6.34 12.52 -6.75
CA PRO A 366 5.89 13.95 -6.74
C PRO A 366 6.60 14.83 -5.64
N ILE A 367 6.02 15.97 -5.14
CA ILE A 367 6.11 16.52 -3.74
C ILE A 367 5.18 17.77 -3.50
N ASP A 368 5.02 18.23 -2.23
CA ASP A 368 3.80 18.75 -1.53
C ASP A 368 3.82 20.25 -1.03
N PRO A 369 2.68 20.93 -0.68
CA PRO A 369 2.57 22.41 -0.62
C PRO A 369 2.39 23.08 0.77
N GLY A 370 3.49 23.44 1.46
CA GLY A 370 3.48 24.06 2.80
C GLY A 370 3.32 25.59 2.93
N MET A 371 2.42 26.27 2.18
CA MET A 371 2.38 27.75 2.12
C MET A 371 1.30 28.52 2.91
N LEU A 372 0.32 27.89 3.55
CA LEU A 372 -0.92 28.58 4.00
C LEU A 372 -0.90 29.25 5.40
N ALA A 373 0.21 29.23 6.14
CA ALA A 373 0.18 29.43 7.61
C ALA A 373 0.57 30.83 8.17
N ARG A 374 0.75 31.90 7.37
CA ARG A 374 1.60 33.05 7.78
C ARG A 374 1.04 34.49 7.80
N ALA A 375 -0.26 34.74 7.63
CA ALA A 375 -0.75 36.09 7.25
C ALA A 375 -1.79 36.80 8.17
N ALA A 376 -2.01 36.38 9.43
CA ALA A 376 -3.31 36.64 10.10
C ALA A 376 -3.36 37.47 11.42
N ALA A 377 -2.34 38.21 11.88
CA ALA A 377 -2.36 38.75 13.26
C ALA A 377 -1.69 40.13 13.55
N ALA A 378 -2.39 41.26 13.32
CA ALA A 378 -2.07 42.59 13.91
C ALA A 378 -3.24 43.61 13.83
N GLY A 379 -3.51 44.43 14.87
CA GLY A 379 -4.57 45.49 14.87
C GLY A 379 -4.59 46.42 16.12
N LEU A 380 -5.23 47.61 16.04
CA LEU A 380 -5.25 48.71 17.05
C LEU A 380 -6.52 49.62 17.02
N ASN A 381 -6.72 50.56 17.98
CA ASN A 381 -7.96 51.36 18.20
C ASN A 381 -7.74 52.84 18.67
N VAL A 382 -8.79 53.70 18.68
CA VAL A 382 -8.72 55.17 18.36
C VAL A 382 -9.28 56.19 19.42
N SER A 383 -9.80 55.78 20.58
CA SER A 383 -10.78 56.58 21.37
C SER A 383 -10.30 57.77 22.27
N ALA A 384 -9.13 58.39 22.06
CA ALA A 384 -8.46 59.22 23.10
C ALA A 384 -8.42 60.76 22.92
N ILE A 385 -9.20 61.38 22.02
CA ILE A 385 -8.87 62.73 21.48
C ILE A 385 -9.74 63.91 21.99
N LEU A 386 -10.85 63.69 22.71
CA LEU A 386 -11.96 64.67 22.79
C LEU A 386 -12.11 65.54 24.07
N GLY A 387 -11.19 65.51 25.04
CA GLY A 387 -11.42 66.09 26.39
C GLY A 387 -10.92 67.51 26.71
N GLY A 388 -10.25 68.22 25.79
CA GLY A 388 -9.22 69.20 26.17
C GLY A 388 -9.58 70.67 26.45
N LEU A 389 -10.70 71.21 25.95
CA LEU A 389 -10.71 72.63 25.51
C LEU A 389 -11.31 73.70 26.45
N ASN A 390 -11.81 73.37 27.65
CA ASN A 390 -12.41 74.37 28.56
C ASN A 390 -12.16 74.04 30.05
N GLN A 391 -11.02 74.47 30.62
CA GLN A 391 -10.75 74.38 32.05
C GLN A 391 -10.78 75.75 32.76
N PRO A 392 -11.40 75.88 33.94
CA PRO A 392 -11.44 77.12 34.71
C PRO A 392 -10.05 77.49 35.28
N LEU A 393 -9.86 78.77 35.57
CA LEU A 393 -8.65 79.28 36.23
C LEU A 393 -8.52 78.67 37.64
N PRO A 394 -7.34 78.12 38.03
CA PRO A 394 -7.12 77.65 39.41
C PRO A 394 -6.98 78.82 40.39
N LEU A 395 -7.30 78.57 41.66
CA LEU A 395 -7.17 79.56 42.75
C LEU A 395 -5.74 79.69 43.31
N VAL A 396 -4.87 78.75 42.97
CA VAL A 396 -3.51 78.59 43.51
C VAL A 396 -2.49 78.92 42.42
N ARG A 397 -1.38 79.54 42.81
CA ARG A 397 -0.29 79.98 41.95
C ARG A 397 0.46 78.82 41.29
N PHE A 398 1.11 79.13 40.16
CA PHE A 398 1.83 78.17 39.33
C PHE A 398 2.87 77.36 40.11
N ALA A 399 3.70 78.03 40.92
CA ALA A 399 4.82 77.41 41.62
C ALA A 399 4.40 76.23 42.53
N THR A 400 3.27 76.36 43.22
CA THR A 400 2.73 75.28 44.07
C THR A 400 2.17 74.14 43.22
N LEU A 401 1.46 74.46 42.13
CA LEU A 401 0.84 73.47 41.24
C LEU A 401 1.86 72.66 40.44
N VAL A 402 2.92 73.29 39.90
CA VAL A 402 3.96 72.61 39.12
C VAL A 402 4.80 71.67 40.00
N SER A 403 5.07 72.06 41.25
CA SER A 403 5.73 71.21 42.24
C SER A 403 4.89 69.96 42.51
N LYS A 404 3.60 70.12 42.82
CA LYS A 404 2.69 68.99 43.08
C LYS A 404 2.44 68.12 41.85
N ALA A 405 2.36 68.70 40.65
CA ALA A 405 2.33 67.93 39.41
C ALA A 405 3.60 67.07 39.25
N SER A 406 4.79 67.64 39.52
CA SER A 406 6.06 66.92 39.45
C SER A 406 6.19 65.81 40.50
N GLU A 407 5.64 65.98 41.70
CA GLU A 407 5.62 64.94 42.75
C GLU A 407 4.81 63.71 42.28
N ILE A 408 3.52 63.91 41.95
CA ILE A 408 2.61 62.83 41.57
C ILE A 408 3.07 62.16 40.26
N CYS A 409 3.65 62.94 39.33
CA CYS A 409 4.18 62.38 38.09
C CYS A 409 5.41 61.45 38.32
N GLN A 410 6.12 61.53 39.45
CA GLN A 410 7.13 60.52 39.79
C GLN A 410 6.49 59.20 40.26
N GLU A 411 5.35 59.25 40.97
CA GLU A 411 4.57 58.06 41.34
C GLU A 411 4.02 57.32 40.12
N VAL A 412 3.58 58.07 39.09
CA VAL A 412 3.23 57.49 37.78
C VAL A 412 4.41 56.70 37.20
N LYS A 413 5.63 57.24 37.24
CA LYS A 413 6.82 56.58 36.69
C LYS A 413 7.20 55.31 37.47
N THR A 414 7.13 55.34 38.81
CA THR A 414 7.41 54.13 39.62
C THR A 414 6.35 53.05 39.39
N LEU A 415 5.07 53.40 39.29
CA LEU A 415 4.00 52.48 38.89
C LEU A 415 4.19 51.94 37.47
N GLY A 416 4.69 52.74 36.54
CA GLY A 416 5.04 52.31 35.18
C GLY A 416 6.15 51.26 35.15
N GLY A 417 7.21 51.44 35.96
CA GLY A 417 8.28 50.45 36.11
C GLY A 417 7.81 49.14 36.78
N LEU A 418 6.93 49.24 37.78
CA LEU A 418 6.29 48.07 38.41
C LEU A 418 5.38 47.31 37.43
N LEU A 419 4.61 48.03 36.61
CA LEU A 419 3.76 47.45 35.58
C LEU A 419 4.58 46.70 34.52
N LEU A 420 5.70 47.27 34.06
CA LEU A 420 6.62 46.59 33.14
C LEU A 420 7.16 45.28 33.75
N SER A 421 7.66 45.33 35.00
CA SER A 421 8.18 44.13 35.67
C SER A 421 7.11 43.06 35.92
N ALA A 422 5.85 43.47 36.10
CA ALA A 422 4.72 42.55 36.21
C ALA A 422 4.43 41.83 34.88
N ILE A 423 4.45 42.56 33.76
CA ILE A 423 4.26 42.02 32.40
C ILE A 423 5.39 41.03 32.06
N GLU A 424 6.65 41.44 32.23
CA GLU A 424 7.82 40.59 31.94
C GLU A 424 7.79 39.26 32.71
N LYS A 425 7.36 39.28 33.98
CA LYS A 425 7.24 38.09 34.82
C LYS A 425 6.02 37.23 34.47
N GLU A 426 4.90 37.83 34.05
CA GLU A 426 3.75 37.08 33.53
C GLU A 426 4.12 36.30 32.27
N ASP A 427 4.75 36.97 31.30
CA ASP A 427 5.15 36.38 30.02
C ASP A 427 6.23 35.30 30.20
N ALA A 428 7.20 35.53 31.10
CA ALA A 428 8.23 34.54 31.42
C ALA A 428 7.64 33.27 32.08
N GLU A 429 6.65 33.44 32.97
CA GLU A 429 5.95 32.32 33.62
C GLU A 429 5.04 31.56 32.65
N GLU A 430 4.34 32.25 31.76
CA GLU A 430 3.57 31.62 30.67
C GLU A 430 4.48 30.82 29.73
N LEU A 431 5.63 31.38 29.34
CA LEU A 431 6.61 30.69 28.50
C LEU A 431 7.19 29.44 29.20
N ALA A 432 7.48 29.53 30.50
CA ALA A 432 7.98 28.40 31.29
C ALA A 432 6.95 27.26 31.38
N ALA A 433 5.68 27.58 31.68
CA ALA A 433 4.60 26.60 31.71
C ALA A 433 4.36 25.97 30.32
N LEU A 434 4.39 26.76 29.24
CA LEU A 434 4.25 26.28 27.87
C LEU A 434 5.38 25.32 27.47
N ARG A 435 6.62 25.63 27.85
CA ARG A 435 7.78 24.75 27.61
C ARG A 435 7.65 23.42 28.33
N ALA A 436 7.32 23.42 29.62
CA ALA A 436 7.11 22.18 30.38
C ALA A 436 6.00 21.30 29.79
N LYS A 437 4.89 21.92 29.35
CA LYS A 437 3.80 21.23 28.66
C LYS A 437 4.23 20.64 27.32
N HIS A 438 4.98 21.38 26.51
CA HIS A 438 5.53 20.87 25.23
C HIS A 438 6.52 19.73 25.47
N GLU A 439 7.38 19.83 26.48
CA GLU A 439 8.32 18.78 26.86
C GLU A 439 7.59 17.48 27.23
N ARG A 440 6.57 17.54 28.10
CA ARG A 440 5.75 16.35 28.42
C ARG A 440 5.06 15.75 27.18
N ILE A 441 4.55 16.58 26.27
CA ILE A 441 3.90 16.10 25.03
C ILE A 441 4.93 15.40 24.12
N VAL A 442 6.12 15.98 23.94
CA VAL A 442 7.20 15.38 23.13
C VAL A 442 7.68 14.06 23.75
N LEU A 443 7.84 14.00 25.08
CA LEU A 443 8.15 12.74 25.78
C LEU A 443 7.04 11.70 25.59
N GLY A 444 5.77 12.09 25.65
CA GLY A 444 4.63 11.19 25.39
C GLY A 444 4.60 10.63 23.97
N LEU A 445 4.98 11.42 22.96
CA LEU A 445 5.13 10.93 21.57
C LEU A 445 6.30 9.96 21.44
N ALA A 446 7.40 10.18 22.18
CA ALA A 446 8.57 9.31 22.18
C ALA A 446 8.36 7.98 22.94
N ASP A 447 7.39 7.91 23.86
CA ASP A 447 7.10 6.68 24.63
C ASP A 447 6.69 5.51 23.73
N VAL A 448 5.81 5.78 22.75
CA VAL A 448 5.38 4.78 21.75
C VAL A 448 6.56 4.26 20.95
N VAL A 449 7.52 5.11 20.60
CA VAL A 449 8.74 4.72 19.88
C VAL A 449 9.63 3.83 20.77
N ARG A 450 9.81 4.17 22.05
CA ARG A 450 10.57 3.35 23.00
C ARG A 450 9.92 1.99 23.21
N TYR A 451 8.61 1.94 23.40
CA TYR A 451 7.86 0.69 23.46
C TYR A 451 8.03 -0.16 22.19
N GLN A 452 7.96 0.46 20.99
CA GLN A 452 8.20 -0.23 19.72
C GLN A 452 9.61 -0.80 19.61
N THR A 453 10.65 -0.08 20.05
CA THR A 453 12.04 -0.62 20.04
C THR A 453 12.22 -1.82 20.98
N TRP A 454 11.46 -1.90 22.07
CA TRP A 454 11.44 -3.09 22.92
C TRP A 454 10.69 -4.26 22.26
N GLN A 455 9.56 -4.01 21.60
CA GLN A 455 8.86 -5.04 20.82
C GLN A 455 9.69 -5.56 19.63
N GLU A 456 10.46 -4.69 18.97
CA GLU A 456 11.44 -5.08 17.95
C GLU A 456 12.52 -6.01 18.54
N ALA A 457 13.07 -5.69 19.72
CA ALA A 457 14.06 -6.52 20.40
C ALA A 457 13.51 -7.92 20.76
N ILE A 458 12.25 -8.01 21.21
CA ILE A 458 11.55 -9.29 21.43
C ILE A 458 11.48 -10.10 20.12
N LYS A 459 11.06 -9.47 19.01
CA LYS A 459 10.96 -10.17 17.71
C LYS A 459 12.33 -10.56 17.14
N ALA A 460 13.37 -9.78 17.40
CA ALA A 460 14.74 -10.14 17.09
C ALA A 460 15.21 -11.38 17.91
N ARG A 461 14.86 -11.47 19.20
CA ARG A 461 15.11 -12.67 20.02
C ARG A 461 14.41 -13.90 19.43
N GLU A 462 13.10 -13.82 19.17
CA GLU A 462 12.31 -14.91 18.59
C GLU A 462 12.91 -15.42 17.26
N GLY A 463 13.41 -14.51 16.40
CA GLY A 463 14.07 -14.87 15.15
C GLY A 463 15.39 -15.65 15.35
N VAL A 464 16.15 -15.35 16.40
CA VAL A 464 17.36 -16.11 16.76
C VAL A 464 16.99 -17.46 17.40
N GLU A 465 15.91 -17.54 18.18
CA GLU A 465 15.39 -18.80 18.73
C GLU A 465 14.96 -19.77 17.61
N GLN A 466 14.27 -19.28 16.58
CA GLN A 466 13.94 -20.09 15.40
C GLN A 466 15.20 -20.51 14.62
N SER A 467 16.21 -19.65 14.55
CA SER A 467 17.49 -19.96 13.91
C SER A 467 18.27 -21.05 14.65
N LEU A 468 18.27 -21.00 16.00
CA LEU A 468 18.80 -22.05 16.87
C LEU A 468 18.04 -23.36 16.70
N ALA A 469 16.70 -23.34 16.67
CA ALA A 469 15.89 -24.53 16.42
C ALA A 469 16.18 -25.17 15.05
N ASN A 470 16.42 -24.35 14.02
CA ASN A 470 16.81 -24.82 12.69
C ASN A 470 18.24 -25.43 12.68
N ALA A 471 19.19 -24.87 13.43
CA ALA A 471 20.53 -25.45 13.58
C ALA A 471 20.49 -26.77 14.37
N ALA A 472 19.72 -26.82 15.46
CA ALA A 472 19.48 -28.01 16.25
C ALA A 472 18.83 -29.14 15.45
N SER A 473 17.86 -28.83 14.56
CA SER A 473 17.25 -29.84 13.70
C SER A 473 18.22 -30.41 12.66
N ARG A 474 19.14 -29.60 12.11
CA ARG A 474 20.25 -30.07 11.25
C ARG A 474 21.20 -30.99 12.03
N TYR A 475 21.61 -30.58 13.23
CA TYR A 475 22.47 -31.39 14.10
C TYR A 475 21.84 -32.76 14.42
N VAL A 476 20.58 -32.77 14.88
CA VAL A 476 19.83 -34.02 15.14
C VAL A 476 19.69 -34.89 13.89
N PHE A 477 19.51 -34.29 12.72
CA PHE A 477 19.41 -35.03 11.46
C PHE A 477 20.72 -35.77 11.13
N TYR A 478 21.87 -35.08 11.17
CA TYR A 478 23.16 -35.71 10.87
C TYR A 478 23.60 -36.71 11.95
N GLU A 479 23.37 -36.44 13.25
CA GLU A 479 23.65 -37.41 14.32
C GLU A 479 22.81 -38.70 14.19
N ARG A 480 21.55 -38.60 13.71
CA ARG A 480 20.73 -39.79 13.36
C ARG A 480 21.25 -40.52 12.13
N GLN A 481 21.77 -39.78 11.13
CA GLN A 481 22.39 -40.36 9.94
C GLN A 481 23.67 -41.15 10.29
N LEU A 482 24.38 -40.71 11.34
CA LEU A 482 25.50 -41.38 12.01
C LEU A 482 25.06 -42.43 13.05
N ALA A 483 23.84 -42.95 12.91
CA ALA A 483 23.25 -44.04 13.68
C ALA A 483 23.13 -43.85 15.22
N ARG A 484 23.15 -42.63 15.73
CA ARG A 484 22.81 -42.38 17.15
C ARG A 484 21.30 -42.46 17.38
N SER A 485 20.91 -43.01 18.54
CA SER A 485 19.50 -43.04 18.94
C SER A 485 19.04 -41.66 19.38
N ALA A 486 17.73 -41.40 19.33
CA ALA A 486 17.17 -40.11 19.75
C ALA A 486 17.40 -39.82 21.25
N SER A 487 17.63 -40.84 22.08
CA SER A 487 17.98 -40.70 23.51
C SER A 487 19.45 -40.31 23.74
N ASP A 488 20.35 -40.53 22.78
CA ASP A 488 21.77 -40.21 22.91
C ASP A 488 22.09 -38.77 22.50
N ILE A 489 21.15 -38.08 21.84
CA ILE A 489 21.33 -36.73 21.31
C ILE A 489 20.75 -35.72 22.32
N ASN A 490 21.57 -35.30 23.27
CA ASN A 490 21.22 -34.24 24.22
C ASN A 490 21.57 -32.86 23.64
N ILE A 491 20.60 -31.94 23.61
CA ILE A 491 20.78 -30.53 23.24
C ILE A 491 20.75 -29.71 24.53
N PRO A 492 21.83 -28.98 24.88
CA PRO A 492 21.84 -28.16 26.08
C PRO A 492 20.77 -27.07 26.06
N GLU A 493 19.96 -26.97 27.11
CA GLU A 493 19.02 -25.85 27.27
C GLU A 493 19.73 -24.59 27.78
N MET A 494 19.27 -23.42 27.35
CA MET A 494 19.80 -22.13 27.80
C MET A 494 19.25 -21.75 29.17
N SER A 495 20.12 -21.32 30.09
CA SER A 495 19.70 -20.75 31.37
C SER A 495 18.97 -19.41 31.18
N THR A 496 17.94 -19.19 32.01
CA THR A 496 17.22 -17.91 32.12
C THR A 496 18.18 -16.76 32.42
N LEU A 497 17.88 -15.57 31.89
CA LEU A 497 18.71 -14.39 32.11
C LEU A 497 18.60 -13.89 33.57
N GLU A 498 19.72 -13.74 34.26
CA GLU A 498 19.76 -13.18 35.61
C GLU A 498 19.59 -11.65 35.59
N HIS A 499 18.38 -11.17 35.89
CA HIS A 499 18.07 -9.73 35.84
C HIS A 499 18.76 -8.93 36.96
N GLU A 500 18.97 -9.50 38.16
CA GLU A 500 19.62 -8.84 39.30
C GLU A 500 21.07 -8.40 39.03
N GLY A 501 21.76 -9.11 38.12
CA GLY A 501 23.12 -8.78 37.70
C GLY A 501 23.25 -7.41 36.99
N PHE A 502 22.17 -6.94 36.34
CA PHE A 502 22.12 -5.64 35.68
C PHE A 502 21.84 -4.47 36.63
N GLU A 503 21.30 -4.74 37.82
CA GLU A 503 21.10 -3.71 38.85
C GLU A 503 22.37 -3.49 39.66
N THR A 504 23.06 -4.58 39.99
CA THR A 504 24.29 -4.57 40.79
C THR A 504 25.56 -4.30 39.99
N GLY A 505 25.48 -4.22 38.65
CA GLY A 505 26.61 -4.01 37.74
C GLY A 505 27.59 -5.19 37.68
N LYS A 506 27.16 -6.39 38.10
CA LYS A 506 27.98 -7.61 38.23
C LYS A 506 27.52 -8.75 37.31
N PHE A 507 26.82 -8.42 36.22
CA PHE A 507 26.32 -9.39 35.25
C PHE A 507 27.44 -10.30 34.72
N LYS A 508 27.18 -11.61 34.71
CA LYS A 508 27.99 -12.64 34.05
C LYS A 508 27.04 -13.58 33.32
N SER A 509 27.35 -13.90 32.07
CA SER A 509 26.70 -15.01 31.36
C SER A 509 27.70 -16.12 31.09
N ALA A 510 27.19 -17.34 31.09
CA ALA A 510 27.83 -18.49 30.48
C ALA A 510 26.82 -19.07 29.47
N GLU A 511 27.27 -19.30 28.25
CA GLU A 511 26.48 -19.94 27.21
C GLU A 511 26.86 -21.42 27.14
N PRO A 512 25.91 -22.34 26.88
CA PRO A 512 26.23 -23.74 26.67
C PRO A 512 27.05 -23.92 25.38
N GLN A 513 27.87 -24.96 25.36
CA GLN A 513 28.67 -25.36 24.20
C GLN A 513 28.36 -26.81 23.82
N VAL A 514 28.16 -27.05 22.52
CA VAL A 514 28.13 -28.37 21.90
C VAL A 514 29.52 -28.61 21.30
N ASP A 515 30.23 -29.62 21.80
CA ASP A 515 31.59 -29.92 21.33
C ASP A 515 31.58 -30.66 19.98
N PRO A 516 32.50 -30.33 19.06
CA PRO A 516 32.60 -31.02 17.78
C PRO A 516 33.15 -32.45 17.95
N ARG A 517 32.63 -33.38 17.15
CA ARG A 517 33.09 -34.75 17.04
C ARG A 517 34.49 -34.80 16.42
N GLN A 518 35.36 -35.65 16.97
CA GLN A 518 36.67 -35.91 16.37
C GLN A 518 36.51 -36.64 15.03
N LEU A 519 37.12 -36.10 13.97
CA LEU A 519 37.12 -36.67 12.63
C LEU A 519 38.30 -37.64 12.48
N SER A 520 38.02 -38.94 12.35
CA SER A 520 39.03 -39.96 12.05
C SER A 520 39.27 -40.05 10.55
N ILE A 521 40.26 -39.30 10.04
CA ILE A 521 40.62 -39.31 8.62
C ILE A 521 41.47 -40.55 8.31
N ASP A 522 40.93 -41.49 7.54
CA ASP A 522 41.69 -42.61 6.98
C ASP A 522 42.60 -42.16 5.83
N ILE A 523 43.89 -42.48 5.92
CA ILE A 523 44.91 -42.15 4.93
C ILE A 523 45.75 -43.41 4.69
N ALA A 524 45.88 -43.82 3.44
CA ALA A 524 46.69 -44.97 3.04
C ALA A 524 48.17 -44.78 3.40
N GLN A 525 48.80 -45.82 3.96
CA GLN A 525 50.19 -45.78 4.41
C GLN A 525 51.20 -45.79 3.23
N SER A 526 50.80 -46.30 2.06
CA SER A 526 51.63 -46.38 0.85
C SER A 526 51.11 -45.41 -0.21
N LEU A 527 51.85 -44.32 -0.44
CA LEU A 527 51.53 -43.27 -1.43
C LEU A 527 52.29 -43.45 -2.76
N GLU A 528 53.03 -44.54 -2.95
CA GLU A 528 53.88 -44.75 -4.12
C GLU A 528 53.06 -44.83 -5.42
N ASP A 529 51.93 -45.56 -5.40
CA ASP A 529 51.00 -45.66 -6.53
C ASP A 529 50.12 -44.40 -6.72
N SER A 530 50.13 -43.45 -5.78
CA SER A 530 49.22 -42.30 -5.76
C SER A 530 49.69 -41.06 -6.52
N GLN A 531 50.91 -41.10 -7.07
CA GLN A 531 51.61 -39.92 -7.62
C GLN A 531 51.69 -38.74 -6.62
N GLY A 532 51.75 -39.04 -5.31
CA GLY A 532 51.83 -38.05 -4.24
C GLY A 532 50.48 -37.44 -3.80
N LYS A 533 49.34 -38.01 -4.21
CA LYS A 533 48.01 -37.58 -3.77
C LYS A 533 47.56 -38.33 -2.51
N ILE A 534 46.94 -37.61 -1.58
CA ILE A 534 46.34 -38.20 -0.37
C ILE A 534 45.10 -39.00 -0.77
N MET A 535 45.06 -40.27 -0.40
CA MET A 535 43.95 -41.21 -0.65
C MET A 535 43.66 -42.05 0.60
N SER A 536 42.43 -42.51 0.74
CA SER A 536 42.01 -43.46 1.78
C SER A 536 42.55 -44.87 1.49
N SER A 537 42.55 -45.73 2.51
CA SER A 537 42.98 -47.13 2.37
C SER A 537 42.16 -47.91 1.33
N PHE A 538 40.86 -47.61 1.24
CA PHE A 538 39.95 -48.22 0.25
C PHE A 538 40.18 -47.73 -1.18
N GLU A 539 40.44 -46.43 -1.38
CA GLU A 539 40.81 -45.88 -2.70
C GLU A 539 42.16 -46.46 -3.19
N ALA A 540 43.12 -46.68 -2.29
CA ALA A 540 44.37 -47.38 -2.60
C ALA A 540 44.14 -48.86 -2.96
N GLN A 541 43.25 -49.55 -2.24
CA GLN A 541 42.87 -50.93 -2.54
C GLN A 541 42.16 -51.06 -3.88
N GLU A 542 41.28 -50.11 -4.23
CA GLU A 542 40.62 -50.04 -5.54
C GLU A 542 41.65 -49.95 -6.67
N LEU A 543 42.56 -48.97 -6.63
CA LEU A 543 43.59 -48.78 -7.66
C LEU A 543 44.47 -50.02 -7.83
N LYS A 544 44.89 -50.65 -6.72
CA LYS A 544 45.66 -51.89 -6.75
C LYS A 544 44.88 -53.03 -7.44
N LYS A 545 43.59 -53.20 -7.11
CA LYS A 545 42.76 -54.24 -7.71
C LYS A 545 42.42 -53.98 -9.17
N LEU A 546 42.29 -52.72 -9.59
CA LEU A 546 42.19 -52.35 -11.01
C LEU A 546 43.47 -52.65 -11.79
N ALA A 547 44.66 -52.46 -11.19
CA ALA A 547 45.93 -52.85 -11.80
C ALA A 547 46.04 -54.38 -11.95
N GLU A 548 45.74 -55.15 -10.90
CA GLU A 548 45.70 -56.62 -10.95
C GLU A 548 44.70 -57.14 -12.01
N ALA A 549 43.53 -56.50 -12.16
CA ALA A 549 42.54 -56.83 -13.18
C ALA A 549 43.03 -56.49 -14.60
N HIS A 550 43.65 -55.32 -14.80
CA HIS A 550 44.21 -54.89 -16.08
C HIS A 550 45.27 -55.89 -16.58
N ASP A 551 46.21 -56.26 -15.72
CA ASP A 551 47.30 -57.16 -16.08
C ASP A 551 46.78 -58.58 -16.40
N SER A 552 45.78 -59.06 -15.65
CA SER A 552 45.12 -60.35 -15.89
C SER A 552 44.29 -60.36 -17.18
N HIS A 553 43.61 -59.26 -17.53
CA HIS A 553 43.01 -59.11 -18.87
C HIS A 553 44.08 -59.04 -19.98
N GLY A 554 45.24 -58.43 -19.73
CA GLY A 554 46.37 -58.38 -20.66
C GLY A 554 46.96 -59.75 -20.97
N THR A 555 47.17 -60.59 -19.96
CA THR A 555 47.62 -61.99 -20.15
C THR A 555 46.54 -62.82 -20.85
N ALA A 556 45.26 -62.69 -20.45
CA ALA A 556 44.15 -63.36 -21.12
C ALA A 556 44.09 -63.01 -22.62
N SER A 557 44.13 -61.72 -22.97
CA SER A 557 44.13 -61.25 -24.37
C SER A 557 45.31 -61.82 -25.17
N THR A 558 46.47 -61.98 -24.53
CA THR A 558 47.66 -62.58 -25.14
C THR A 558 47.44 -64.07 -25.42
N TYR A 559 46.88 -64.82 -24.48
CA TYR A 559 46.55 -66.23 -24.68
C TYR A 559 45.41 -66.44 -25.71
N GLU A 560 44.42 -65.55 -25.80
CA GLU A 560 43.41 -65.62 -26.88
C GLU A 560 44.01 -65.39 -28.27
N LYS A 561 44.97 -64.46 -28.41
CA LYS A 561 45.70 -64.23 -29.66
C LYS A 561 46.52 -65.46 -30.07
N ILE A 562 47.20 -66.10 -29.11
CA ILE A 562 47.93 -67.36 -29.33
C ILE A 562 46.96 -68.49 -29.71
N GLY A 563 45.83 -68.62 -29.00
CA GLY A 563 44.80 -69.61 -29.32
C GLY A 563 44.20 -69.43 -30.72
N GLY A 564 43.89 -68.19 -31.11
CA GLY A 564 43.42 -67.85 -32.45
C GLY A 564 44.45 -68.15 -33.55
N ALA A 565 45.75 -67.93 -33.28
CA ALA A 565 46.81 -68.33 -34.21
C ALA A 565 46.94 -69.87 -34.31
N MET A 566 46.82 -70.59 -33.19
CA MET A 566 46.84 -72.06 -33.18
C MET A 566 45.63 -72.68 -33.89
N ALA A 567 44.48 -72.01 -33.90
CA ALA A 567 43.28 -72.44 -34.63
C ALA A 567 43.47 -72.51 -36.15
N LEU A 568 44.48 -71.82 -36.71
CA LEU A 568 44.83 -71.88 -38.13
C LEU A 568 45.51 -73.21 -38.53
N ILE A 569 45.95 -74.01 -37.56
CA ILE A 569 46.52 -75.35 -37.82
C ILE A 569 45.36 -76.33 -38.10
N PRO A 570 45.32 -77.02 -39.25
CA PRO A 570 44.23 -77.93 -39.58
C PRO A 570 44.09 -79.09 -38.57
N SER A 571 42.86 -79.59 -38.40
CA SER A 571 42.58 -80.72 -37.52
C SER A 571 42.81 -82.06 -38.22
N PHE A 572 43.74 -82.87 -37.71
CA PHE A 572 43.99 -84.21 -38.21
C PHE A 572 43.04 -85.19 -37.52
N THR A 573 42.15 -85.84 -38.29
CA THR A 573 41.17 -86.81 -37.76
C THR A 573 41.41 -88.19 -38.36
N ALA A 574 41.71 -89.17 -37.52
CA ALA A 574 41.77 -90.57 -37.89
C ALA A 574 40.43 -91.24 -37.51
N LYS A 575 39.70 -91.75 -38.50
CA LYS A 575 38.43 -92.47 -38.33
C LYS A 575 38.66 -93.96 -38.52
N PHE A 576 38.26 -94.78 -37.55
CA PHE A 576 38.36 -96.24 -37.64
C PHE A 576 36.97 -96.85 -37.50
N GLN A 577 36.52 -97.55 -38.55
CA GLN A 577 35.16 -98.09 -38.65
C GLN A 577 35.17 -99.56 -39.13
N PRO A 578 35.41 -100.54 -38.24
CA PRO A 578 35.13 -101.94 -38.52
C PRO A 578 33.63 -102.23 -38.33
N PHE A 579 32.97 -102.77 -39.35
CA PHE A 579 31.59 -103.29 -39.28
C PHE A 579 30.50 -102.30 -38.81
N GLY A 580 30.57 -101.04 -39.24
CA GLY A 580 29.42 -100.11 -39.17
C GLY A 580 29.23 -99.35 -37.85
N ALA A 581 30.01 -99.65 -36.81
CA ALA A 581 30.14 -98.81 -35.63
C ALA A 581 31.62 -98.45 -35.43
N GLY A 582 31.95 -97.16 -35.27
CA GLY A 582 33.35 -96.75 -35.15
C GLY A 582 33.55 -95.35 -34.61
N GLY A 583 34.70 -95.16 -33.96
CA GLY A 583 35.10 -93.91 -33.35
C GLY A 583 36.11 -93.13 -34.20
N SER A 584 36.27 -91.86 -33.87
CA SER A 584 37.28 -90.97 -34.46
C SER A 584 38.18 -90.39 -33.37
N ILE A 585 39.49 -90.49 -33.57
CA ILE A 585 40.49 -89.80 -32.73
C ILE A 585 41.02 -88.62 -33.55
N GLY A 586 40.94 -87.41 -33.00
CA GLY A 586 41.31 -86.18 -33.69
C GLY A 586 42.16 -85.26 -32.84
N PHE A 587 43.26 -84.77 -33.41
CA PHE A 587 44.17 -83.80 -32.78
C PHE A 587 44.61 -82.75 -33.81
N GLY A 588 44.70 -81.49 -33.40
CA GLY A 588 45.14 -80.38 -34.25
C GLY A 588 44.76 -79.02 -33.68
N GLY A 589 44.77 -77.99 -34.52
CA GLY A 589 44.70 -76.59 -34.08
C GLY A 589 43.49 -76.21 -33.25
N SER A 590 42.33 -76.82 -33.49
CA SER A 590 41.13 -76.61 -32.66
C SER A 590 41.34 -76.98 -31.18
N ASN A 591 42.10 -78.03 -30.90
CA ASN A 591 42.33 -78.51 -29.53
C ASN A 591 43.41 -77.67 -28.84
N LEU A 592 44.41 -77.20 -29.59
CA LEU A 592 45.43 -76.26 -29.10
C LEU A 592 44.82 -74.88 -28.83
N ALA A 593 43.94 -74.39 -29.73
CA ALA A 593 43.17 -73.19 -29.54
C ALA A 593 42.29 -73.27 -28.28
N ALA A 594 41.54 -74.37 -28.11
CA ALA A 594 40.72 -74.60 -26.93
C ALA A 594 41.54 -74.60 -25.62
N HIS A 595 42.75 -75.16 -25.62
CA HIS A 595 43.64 -75.12 -24.45
C HIS A 595 44.07 -73.69 -24.08
N PHE A 596 44.50 -72.89 -25.06
CA PHE A 596 44.85 -71.48 -24.82
C PHE A 596 43.64 -70.60 -24.48
N SER A 597 42.47 -70.86 -25.07
CA SER A 597 41.22 -70.21 -24.68
C SER A 597 40.79 -70.56 -23.25
N LEU A 598 41.06 -71.78 -22.79
CA LEU A 598 40.81 -72.20 -21.41
C LEU A 598 41.75 -71.46 -20.42
N ILE A 599 43.04 -71.34 -20.73
CA ILE A 599 43.98 -70.52 -19.94
C ILE A 599 43.54 -69.04 -19.92
N ALA A 600 43.13 -68.50 -21.07
CA ALA A 600 42.59 -67.15 -21.14
C ALA A 600 41.29 -66.97 -20.34
N SER A 601 40.44 -68.00 -20.27
CA SER A 601 39.19 -67.94 -19.48
C SER A 601 39.45 -67.90 -17.96
N PHE A 602 40.50 -68.57 -17.47
CA PHE A 602 40.93 -68.43 -16.08
C PHE A 602 41.42 -67.02 -15.79
N HIS A 603 42.32 -66.47 -16.61
CA HIS A 603 42.79 -65.09 -16.43
C HIS A 603 41.69 -64.03 -16.61
N LYS A 604 40.63 -64.31 -17.38
CA LYS A 604 39.41 -63.47 -17.39
C LYS A 604 38.65 -63.57 -16.07
N SER A 605 38.48 -64.76 -15.52
CA SER A 605 37.85 -64.95 -14.20
C SER A 605 38.63 -64.22 -13.10
N ASP A 606 39.97 -64.33 -13.09
CA ASP A 606 40.83 -63.62 -12.13
C ASP A 606 40.69 -62.09 -12.26
N ALA A 607 40.58 -61.59 -13.49
CA ALA A 607 40.36 -60.17 -13.78
C ALA A 607 38.96 -59.70 -13.35
N ASP A 608 37.92 -60.51 -13.57
CA ASP A 608 36.54 -60.20 -13.17
C ASP A 608 36.39 -60.20 -11.63
N ASP A 609 37.05 -61.13 -10.92
CA ASP A 609 37.11 -61.16 -9.45
C ASP A 609 37.88 -59.95 -8.89
N ALA A 610 38.99 -59.56 -9.52
CA ALA A 610 39.72 -58.35 -9.15
C ALA A 610 38.90 -57.07 -9.41
N ASN A 611 38.18 -56.99 -10.53
CA ASN A 611 37.23 -55.91 -10.84
C ASN A 611 36.06 -55.85 -9.82
N TYR A 612 35.58 -56.99 -9.33
CA TYR A 612 34.55 -57.07 -8.30
C TYR A 612 35.04 -56.52 -6.95
N GLU A 613 36.22 -56.96 -6.49
CA GLU A 613 36.81 -56.45 -5.25
C GLU A 613 37.23 -54.97 -5.36
N ALA A 614 37.67 -54.49 -6.53
CA ALA A 614 37.86 -53.07 -6.81
C ALA A 614 36.54 -52.29 -6.68
N SER A 615 35.47 -52.74 -7.35
CA SER A 615 34.14 -52.13 -7.30
C SER A 615 33.53 -52.11 -5.89
N LYS A 616 33.89 -53.09 -5.05
CA LYS A 616 33.52 -53.18 -3.64
C LYS A 616 34.33 -52.20 -2.78
N ALA A 617 35.64 -52.10 -2.99
CA ALA A 617 36.48 -51.10 -2.34
C ALA A 617 36.01 -49.67 -2.67
N ALA A 618 35.73 -49.37 -3.93
CA ALA A 618 35.15 -48.11 -4.40
C ALA A 618 33.84 -47.75 -3.67
N LYS A 619 32.93 -48.73 -3.52
CA LYS A 619 31.66 -48.55 -2.78
C LYS A 619 31.89 -48.26 -1.30
N ILE A 620 32.83 -48.94 -0.66
CA ILE A 620 33.17 -48.71 0.76
C ILE A 620 33.83 -47.34 0.93
N ALA A 621 34.76 -46.96 0.04
CA ALA A 621 35.35 -45.61 0.00
C ALA A 621 34.27 -44.53 -0.11
N ALA A 622 33.32 -44.67 -1.03
CA ALA A 622 32.21 -43.73 -1.20
C ALA A 622 31.28 -43.65 0.02
N MET A 623 31.10 -44.75 0.77
CA MET A 623 30.37 -44.76 2.04
C MET A 623 31.17 -44.07 3.16
N ALA A 624 32.47 -44.33 3.27
CA ALA A 624 33.34 -43.72 4.27
C ALA A 624 33.49 -42.20 4.05
N ARG A 625 33.63 -41.74 2.80
CA ARG A 625 33.60 -40.31 2.44
C ARG A 625 32.28 -39.66 2.85
N ARG A 626 31.15 -40.29 2.55
CA ARG A 626 29.82 -39.81 2.95
C ARG A 626 29.65 -39.74 4.47
N GLU A 627 30.19 -40.72 5.22
CA GLU A 627 30.17 -40.67 6.68
C GLU A 627 30.99 -39.48 7.20
N LEU A 628 32.19 -39.24 6.66
CA LEU A 628 33.01 -38.08 6.98
C LEU A 628 32.29 -36.75 6.65
N ASP A 629 31.58 -36.67 5.52
CA ASP A 629 30.76 -35.51 5.17
C ASP A 629 29.64 -35.27 6.19
N TRP A 630 28.95 -36.33 6.65
CA TRP A 630 27.93 -36.24 7.70
C TRP A 630 28.52 -35.84 9.05
N GLN A 631 29.69 -36.37 9.44
CA GLN A 631 30.40 -35.96 10.65
C GLN A 631 30.83 -34.49 10.56
N TYR A 632 31.31 -34.03 9.40
CA TYR A 632 31.65 -32.63 9.16
C TYR A 632 30.42 -31.72 9.24
N HIS A 633 29.30 -32.08 8.60
CA HIS A 633 28.07 -31.30 8.67
C HIS A 633 27.43 -31.30 10.07
N SER A 634 27.55 -32.38 10.84
CA SER A 634 27.19 -32.41 12.27
C SER A 634 28.02 -31.39 13.07
N ASN A 635 29.35 -31.38 12.86
CA ASN A 635 30.26 -30.43 13.50
C ASN A 635 30.01 -28.97 13.12
N VAL A 636 29.68 -28.70 11.85
CA VAL A 636 29.27 -27.36 11.39
C VAL A 636 27.97 -26.94 12.09
N ALA A 637 26.97 -27.82 12.15
CA ALA A 637 25.72 -27.53 12.85
C ALA A 637 25.91 -27.29 14.37
N ALA A 638 26.80 -28.03 15.03
CA ALA A 638 27.19 -27.76 16.42
C ALA A 638 27.87 -26.38 16.57
N GLY A 639 28.75 -26.00 15.63
CA GLY A 639 29.34 -24.66 15.56
C GLY A 639 28.31 -23.55 15.36
N GLU A 640 27.35 -23.75 14.46
CA GLU A 640 26.20 -22.85 14.24
C GLU A 640 25.35 -22.70 15.50
N MET A 641 25.08 -23.78 16.23
CA MET A 641 24.37 -23.74 17.52
C MET A 641 25.15 -22.93 18.56
N ASN A 642 26.46 -23.13 18.68
CA ASN A 642 27.32 -22.37 19.61
C ASN A 642 27.33 -20.87 19.30
N GLN A 643 27.30 -20.51 18.01
CA GLN A 643 27.15 -19.11 17.58
C GLN A 643 25.74 -18.59 17.90
N ALA A 644 24.69 -19.37 17.63
CA ALA A 644 23.31 -19.00 17.88
C ALA A 644 23.01 -18.81 19.38
N TYR A 645 23.58 -19.63 20.29
CA TYR A 645 23.46 -19.42 21.74
C TYR A 645 24.03 -18.07 22.18
N LYS A 646 25.18 -17.66 21.63
CA LYS A 646 25.80 -16.36 21.92
C LYS A 646 24.99 -15.19 21.35
N GLN A 647 24.48 -15.34 20.13
CA GLN A 647 23.57 -14.36 19.52
C GLN A 647 22.26 -14.25 20.31
N LEU A 648 21.72 -15.36 20.80
CA LEU A 648 20.51 -15.40 21.61
C LEU A 648 20.71 -14.70 22.95
N ARG A 649 21.84 -14.94 23.63
CA ARG A 649 22.18 -14.21 24.86
C ARG A 649 22.31 -12.70 24.60
N ALA A 650 22.95 -12.30 23.49
CA ALA A 650 23.06 -10.90 23.10
C ALA A 650 21.68 -10.25 22.80
N ALA A 651 20.76 -10.99 22.17
CA ALA A 651 19.39 -10.54 21.94
C ALA A 651 18.60 -10.38 23.25
N GLN A 652 18.69 -11.34 24.17
CA GLN A 652 18.10 -11.26 25.53
C GLN A 652 18.64 -10.06 26.32
N ILE A 653 19.95 -9.78 26.25
CA ILE A 653 20.56 -8.59 26.86
C ILE A 653 19.97 -7.30 26.25
N ARG A 654 19.80 -7.25 24.92
CA ARG A 654 19.21 -6.08 24.24
C ARG A 654 17.73 -5.88 24.59
N GLU A 655 16.96 -6.96 24.73
CA GLU A 655 15.59 -6.92 25.23
C GLU A 655 15.53 -6.32 26.64
N ALA A 656 16.37 -6.79 27.57
CA ALA A 656 16.44 -6.26 28.93
C ALA A 656 16.88 -4.77 28.98
N ILE A 657 17.82 -4.36 28.11
CA ILE A 657 18.24 -2.95 28.00
C ILE A 657 17.09 -2.08 27.49
N THR A 658 16.43 -2.46 26.39
CA THR A 658 15.34 -1.67 25.79
C THR A 658 14.11 -1.59 26.70
N GLN A 659 13.80 -2.66 27.43
CA GLN A 659 12.78 -2.65 28.48
C GLN A 659 13.10 -1.64 29.58
N ARG A 660 14.38 -1.58 30.02
CA ARG A 660 14.84 -0.63 31.05
C ARG A 660 14.92 0.80 30.54
N GLU A 661 15.28 1.03 29.28
CA GLU A 661 15.20 2.34 28.63
C GLU A 661 13.76 2.86 28.60
N TRP A 662 12.79 2.02 28.28
CA TRP A 662 11.38 2.38 28.30
C TRP A 662 10.90 2.71 29.73
N ALA A 663 11.25 1.90 30.73
CA ALA A 663 10.93 2.19 32.13
C ALA A 663 11.57 3.50 32.63
N ASN A 664 12.81 3.79 32.22
CA ASN A 664 13.48 5.06 32.51
C ASN A 664 12.78 6.25 31.82
N HIS A 665 12.30 6.07 30.59
CA HIS A 665 11.54 7.08 29.84
C HIS A 665 10.21 7.41 30.52
N GLN A 666 9.50 6.38 31.02
CA GLN A 666 8.30 6.59 31.85
C GLN A 666 8.60 7.40 33.12
N LYS A 667 9.72 7.14 33.80
CA LYS A 667 10.16 7.95 34.94
C LYS A 667 10.50 9.40 34.57
N GLN A 668 11.07 9.63 33.38
CA GLN A 668 11.26 11.00 32.87
C GLN A 668 9.92 11.70 32.60
N MET A 669 8.91 10.99 32.07
CA MET A 669 7.56 11.53 31.91
C MET A 669 6.89 11.86 33.25
N GLU A 670 7.00 10.98 34.26
CA GLU A 670 6.52 11.26 35.62
C GLU A 670 7.15 12.53 36.22
N HIS A 671 8.47 12.70 36.04
CA HIS A 671 9.18 13.90 36.49
C HIS A 671 8.73 15.17 35.71
N ALA A 672 8.59 15.09 34.39
CA ALA A 672 8.11 16.21 33.57
C ALA A 672 6.66 16.61 33.92
N GLU A 673 5.79 15.64 34.19
CA GLU A 673 4.42 15.89 34.66
C GLU A 673 4.41 16.51 36.07
N ALA A 674 5.30 16.07 36.98
CA ALA A 674 5.45 16.68 38.29
C ALA A 674 5.93 18.15 38.19
N ILE A 675 6.82 18.47 37.25
CA ILE A 675 7.27 19.84 36.95
C ILE A 675 6.12 20.67 36.36
N GLU A 676 5.36 20.16 35.37
CA GLU A 676 4.19 20.87 34.82
C GLU A 676 3.16 21.16 35.93
N LYS A 677 2.85 20.18 36.79
CA LYS A 677 1.97 20.37 37.95
C LYS A 677 2.52 21.42 38.93
N PHE A 678 3.80 21.37 39.28
CA PHE A 678 4.41 22.36 40.17
C PHE A 678 4.34 23.80 39.63
N LEU A 679 4.38 23.98 38.31
CA LEU A 679 4.24 25.29 37.65
C LEU A 679 2.78 25.75 37.50
N THR A 680 1.81 24.84 37.43
CA THR A 680 0.41 25.13 37.04
C THR A 680 -0.62 24.96 38.16
N ASP A 681 -0.37 24.09 39.15
CA ASP A 681 -1.31 23.76 40.23
C ASP A 681 -1.53 24.97 41.15
N GLU A 682 -2.80 25.30 41.39
CA GLU A 682 -3.19 26.44 42.21
C GLU A 682 -3.02 26.26 43.71
N ARG A 683 -3.03 25.01 44.19
CA ARG A 683 -3.10 24.64 45.61
C ARG A 683 -1.79 24.09 46.15
N ALA A 684 -1.06 23.31 45.36
CA ALA A 684 0.19 22.65 45.75
C ALA A 684 1.42 23.10 44.93
N GLY A 685 1.22 23.88 43.86
CA GLY A 685 2.29 24.44 43.04
C GLY A 685 2.95 25.68 43.66
N LYS A 686 3.86 26.30 42.90
CA LYS A 686 4.55 27.53 43.33
C LYS A 686 3.61 28.73 43.42
N THR A 687 3.90 29.63 44.36
CA THR A 687 3.13 30.87 44.57
C THR A 687 3.40 31.93 43.49
N SER A 688 4.63 32.04 43.00
CA SER A 688 5.04 32.97 41.94
C SER A 688 4.72 32.40 40.55
N ARG A 689 3.43 32.26 40.25
CA ARG A 689 2.88 31.68 39.01
C ARG A 689 2.18 32.74 38.15
N LYS A 690 1.89 32.42 36.88
CA LYS A 690 1.24 33.33 35.92
C LYS A 690 0.07 34.11 36.53
N SER A 691 -0.88 33.44 37.18
CA SER A 691 -2.09 34.08 37.74
C SER A 691 -1.79 35.17 38.80
N LEU A 692 -0.71 35.03 39.57
CA LEU A 692 -0.26 36.09 40.49
C LEU A 692 0.18 37.33 39.70
N TYR A 693 0.97 37.14 38.64
CA TYR A 693 1.45 38.26 37.81
C TYR A 693 0.34 38.86 36.94
N THR A 694 -0.60 38.06 36.42
CA THR A 694 -1.82 38.56 35.76
C THR A 694 -2.64 39.46 36.70
N TRP A 695 -2.83 39.04 37.97
CA TRP A 695 -3.50 39.86 38.97
C TRP A 695 -2.71 41.14 39.27
N LEU A 696 -1.40 41.01 39.55
CA LEU A 696 -0.54 42.14 39.90
C LEU A 696 -0.48 43.17 38.76
N ARG A 697 -0.30 42.74 37.52
CA ARG A 697 -0.41 43.57 36.31
C ARG A 697 -1.77 44.29 36.23
N ARG A 698 -2.89 43.59 36.49
CA ARG A 698 -4.23 44.18 36.43
C ARG A 698 -4.41 45.29 37.46
N GLU A 699 -4.08 45.03 38.72
CA GLU A 699 -4.20 46.02 39.79
C GLU A 699 -3.22 47.19 39.58
N THR A 700 -1.95 46.91 39.26
CA THR A 700 -0.96 47.96 38.98
C THR A 700 -1.34 48.80 37.76
N ARG A 701 -1.93 48.21 36.70
CA ARG A 701 -2.43 48.99 35.55
C ARG A 701 -3.63 49.86 35.92
N GLY A 702 -4.53 49.38 36.78
CA GLY A 702 -5.65 50.17 37.29
C GLY A 702 -5.19 51.40 38.06
N LEU A 703 -4.27 51.20 39.01
CA LEU A 703 -3.64 52.27 39.78
C LEU A 703 -2.84 53.24 38.88
N TYR A 704 -2.05 52.71 37.95
CA TYR A 704 -1.27 53.51 36.99
C TYR A 704 -2.13 54.49 36.19
N GLY A 705 -3.28 54.03 35.66
CA GLY A 705 -4.21 54.89 34.93
C GLY A 705 -4.78 56.00 35.82
N GLN A 706 -5.29 55.65 37.00
CA GLN A 706 -5.90 56.62 37.92
C GLN A 706 -4.90 57.68 38.41
N VAL A 707 -3.67 57.29 38.77
CA VAL A 707 -2.64 58.24 39.21
C VAL A 707 -2.13 59.08 38.04
N PHE A 708 -2.08 58.54 36.82
CA PHE A 708 -1.77 59.32 35.62
C PHE A 708 -2.82 60.42 35.38
N ASP A 709 -4.12 60.09 35.45
CA ASP A 709 -5.19 61.05 35.19
C ASP A 709 -5.14 62.21 36.21
N VAL A 710 -4.92 61.90 37.50
CA VAL A 710 -4.72 62.90 38.56
C VAL A 710 -3.47 63.76 38.31
N ALA A 711 -2.35 63.16 37.89
CA ALA A 711 -1.14 63.91 37.54
C ALA A 711 -1.35 64.84 36.34
N HIS A 712 -2.07 64.38 35.30
CA HIS A 712 -2.38 65.17 34.11
C HIS A 712 -3.31 66.33 34.43
N ASP A 713 -4.35 66.12 35.25
CA ASP A 713 -5.27 67.18 35.68
C ASP A 713 -4.58 68.28 36.49
N ILE A 714 -3.65 67.92 37.38
CA ILE A 714 -2.87 68.89 38.17
C ILE A 714 -1.85 69.61 37.28
N ALA A 715 -1.23 68.91 36.33
CA ALA A 715 -0.38 69.53 35.32
C ALA A 715 -1.15 70.53 34.44
N ARG A 716 -2.38 70.20 34.00
CA ARG A 716 -3.27 71.12 33.26
C ARG A 716 -3.65 72.36 34.05
N LYS A 717 -3.93 72.21 35.35
CA LYS A 717 -4.13 73.36 36.26
C LYS A 717 -2.87 74.21 36.36
N ALA A 718 -1.68 73.60 36.46
CA ALA A 718 -0.41 74.35 36.44
C ALA A 718 -0.22 75.09 35.09
N GLU A 719 -0.49 74.45 33.95
CA GLU A 719 -0.44 75.11 32.64
C GLU A 719 -1.38 76.32 32.55
N ARG A 720 -2.61 76.20 33.09
CA ARG A 720 -3.56 77.31 33.15
C ARG A 720 -3.10 78.44 34.09
N ALA A 721 -2.47 78.12 35.22
CA ALA A 721 -1.87 79.09 36.14
C ALA A 721 -0.69 79.82 35.49
N LEU A 722 0.17 79.11 34.75
CA LEU A 722 1.28 79.68 33.99
C LEU A 722 0.80 80.70 32.95
N GLN A 723 -0.18 80.32 32.15
CA GLN A 723 -0.79 81.21 31.14
C GLN A 723 -1.37 82.47 31.76
N HIS A 724 -1.95 82.37 32.97
CA HIS A 724 -2.49 83.51 33.69
C HIS A 724 -1.39 84.40 34.28
N GLU A 725 -0.39 83.83 34.94
CA GLU A 725 0.72 84.58 35.56
C GLU A 725 1.61 85.25 34.52
N LEU A 726 1.94 84.58 33.41
CA LEU A 726 2.68 85.17 32.28
C LEU A 726 1.79 86.00 31.33
N GLY A 727 0.46 85.93 31.49
CA GLY A 727 -0.54 86.61 30.65
C GLY A 727 -0.49 86.27 29.16
N ASP A 728 -0.03 85.07 28.81
CA ASP A 728 0.03 84.55 27.44
C ASP A 728 -0.78 83.24 27.35
N PRO A 729 -2.03 83.29 26.85
CA PRO A 729 -2.92 82.12 26.80
C PRO A 729 -2.51 81.09 25.73
N ASN A 730 -1.62 81.45 24.80
CA ASN A 730 -1.22 80.56 23.71
C ASN A 730 -0.06 79.64 24.08
N ARG A 731 0.52 79.79 25.29
CA ARG A 731 1.59 78.92 25.80
C ARG A 731 1.00 77.62 26.35
N THR A 732 0.98 76.59 25.52
CA THR A 732 0.67 75.21 25.90
C THR A 732 1.90 74.32 25.81
N PHE A 733 2.12 73.50 26.83
CA PHE A 733 3.20 72.51 26.92
C PHE A 733 2.64 71.08 26.93
N LEU A 734 1.38 70.88 27.33
CA LEU A 734 0.80 69.56 27.57
C LEU A 734 0.03 69.01 26.37
N GLY A 735 0.46 67.84 25.90
CA GLY A 735 -0.22 67.05 24.88
C GLY A 735 -1.44 66.28 25.38
N TYR A 736 -2.03 65.46 24.49
CA TYR A 736 -3.20 64.63 24.78
C TYR A 736 -2.89 63.11 24.74
N THR A 737 -1.87 62.70 24.00
CA THR A 737 -1.60 61.29 23.63
C THR A 737 -0.50 60.64 24.47
N TYR A 738 -0.45 60.94 25.78
CA TYR A 738 0.59 60.41 26.68
C TYR A 738 0.54 58.89 26.83
N GLN A 739 -0.65 58.33 27.10
CA GLN A 739 -0.93 56.89 27.23
C GLN A 739 -1.10 56.17 25.87
N ALA A 740 -0.91 56.85 24.73
CA ALA A 740 -1.03 56.21 23.42
C ALA A 740 0.15 55.25 23.18
N GLY A 741 -0.12 53.94 23.20
CA GLY A 741 0.86 52.88 23.02
C GLY A 741 0.48 51.57 23.71
N SER A 742 1.39 50.60 23.71
CA SER A 742 1.22 49.32 24.41
C SER A 742 1.14 49.53 25.93
N GLN A 743 -0.01 49.19 26.53
CA GLN A 743 -0.29 49.27 27.97
C GLN A 743 -0.13 50.67 28.60
N GLY A 744 0.07 51.74 27.81
CA GLY A 744 0.28 53.11 28.29
C GLY A 744 1.68 53.41 28.85
N LEU A 745 2.66 52.51 28.67
CA LEU A 745 4.01 52.68 29.21
C LEU A 745 4.70 53.97 28.70
N LEU A 746 5.61 54.49 29.51
CA LEU A 746 6.32 55.77 29.33
C LEU A 746 5.45 57.05 29.35
N ALA A 747 4.16 56.97 29.73
CA ALA A 747 3.31 58.17 29.83
C ALA A 747 3.78 59.14 30.92
N GLY A 748 4.29 58.61 32.05
CA GLY A 748 4.83 59.41 33.16
C GLY A 748 6.12 60.13 32.81
N GLU A 749 7.04 59.48 32.09
CA GLU A 749 8.29 60.08 31.62
C GLU A 749 8.04 61.25 30.67
N LYS A 750 7.09 61.08 29.73
CA LYS A 750 6.67 62.14 28.80
C LYS A 750 6.03 63.32 29.54
N LEU A 751 5.06 63.05 30.41
CA LEU A 751 4.39 64.09 31.19
C LEU A 751 5.38 64.84 32.10
N TRP A 752 6.31 64.13 32.74
CA TRP A 752 7.34 64.74 33.59
C TRP A 752 8.27 65.69 32.82
N LEU A 753 8.65 65.32 31.59
CA LEU A 753 9.45 66.19 30.71
C LEU A 753 8.70 67.49 30.37
N ASP A 754 7.41 67.41 30.04
CA ASP A 754 6.61 68.59 29.69
C ASP A 754 6.32 69.47 30.91
N ILE A 755 6.11 68.89 32.10
CA ILE A 755 6.07 69.62 33.38
C ILE A 755 7.38 70.38 33.61
N LYS A 756 8.55 69.76 33.37
CA LYS A 756 9.85 70.41 33.55
C LYS A 756 10.12 71.50 32.51
N ARG A 757 9.67 71.33 31.26
CA ARG A 757 9.70 72.40 30.24
C ARG A 757 8.87 73.60 30.65
N MET A 758 7.68 73.36 31.19
CA MET A 758 6.78 74.40 31.70
C MET A 758 7.38 75.13 32.91
N GLU A 759 8.03 74.41 33.83
CA GLU A 759 8.76 74.99 34.98
C GLU A 759 9.94 75.86 34.54
N LEU A 760 10.75 75.41 33.57
CA LEU A 760 11.85 76.19 33.01
C LEU A 760 11.35 77.44 32.30
N ALA A 761 10.31 77.32 31.47
CA ALA A 761 9.70 78.46 30.79
C ALA A 761 9.17 79.51 31.77
N TYR A 762 8.60 79.09 32.91
CA TYR A 762 8.23 80.03 33.96
C TYR A 762 9.44 80.78 34.54
N GLN A 763 10.53 80.08 34.85
CA GLN A 763 11.73 80.70 35.42
C GLN A 763 12.40 81.69 34.44
N GLU A 764 12.37 81.41 33.14
CA GLU A 764 12.92 82.30 32.10
C GLU A 764 12.04 83.53 31.84
N LEU A 765 10.71 83.38 31.88
CA LEU A 765 9.74 84.40 31.45
C LEU A 765 9.19 85.25 32.60
N ASN A 766 9.24 84.75 33.84
CA ASN A 766 8.82 85.46 35.05
C ASN A 766 9.85 86.53 35.45
N ARG A 767 9.90 87.59 34.63
CA ARG A 767 10.64 88.83 34.91
C ARG A 767 9.85 89.71 35.87
N ARG A 768 10.56 90.54 36.64
CA ARG A 768 9.90 91.55 37.49
C ARG A 768 9.20 92.61 36.62
N GLU A 769 7.89 92.71 36.76
CA GLU A 769 7.07 93.74 36.12
C GLU A 769 7.20 95.10 36.83
N TYR A 770 6.79 96.18 36.17
CA TYR A 770 6.78 97.51 36.77
C TYR A 770 5.56 97.68 37.69
N GLU A 771 5.82 97.77 38.99
CA GLU A 771 4.80 97.97 40.02
C GLU A 771 4.37 99.46 40.03
N LEU A 772 3.08 99.73 39.77
CA LEU A 772 2.49 101.08 39.69
C LEU A 772 1.26 101.20 40.59
N THR A 773 1.14 102.34 41.28
CA THR A 773 -0.03 102.68 42.12
C THR A 773 -0.78 103.85 41.49
N LYS A 774 -2.02 103.61 41.03
CA LYS A 774 -2.93 104.64 40.51
C LYS A 774 -4.10 104.83 41.47
N HIS A 775 -4.30 106.04 41.97
CA HIS A 775 -5.54 106.41 42.65
C HIS A 775 -6.55 106.92 41.63
N VAL A 776 -7.76 106.36 41.64
CA VAL A 776 -8.86 106.76 40.75
C VAL A 776 -9.97 107.39 41.57
N SER A 777 -10.31 108.64 41.28
CA SER A 777 -11.42 109.35 41.93
C SER A 777 -12.63 109.39 41.00
N LEU A 778 -13.76 108.86 41.46
CA LEU A 778 -15.04 108.91 40.72
C LEU A 778 -15.44 110.32 40.30
N LEU A 779 -15.14 111.33 41.12
CA LEU A 779 -15.44 112.73 40.80
C LEU A 779 -14.65 113.24 39.57
N GLN A 780 -13.49 112.66 39.29
CA GLN A 780 -12.60 113.05 38.19
C GLN A 780 -12.84 112.22 36.93
N THR A 781 -13.13 110.92 37.05
CA THR A 781 -13.31 110.02 35.90
C THR A 781 -14.73 110.00 35.36
N ASP A 782 -15.74 109.85 36.23
CA ASP A 782 -17.15 109.92 35.84
C ASP A 782 -18.01 110.55 36.96
N PRO A 783 -18.16 111.89 36.94
CA PRO A 783 -19.02 112.58 37.90
C PRO A 783 -20.51 112.21 37.75
N ARG A 784 -20.96 111.65 36.62
CA ARG A 784 -22.34 111.15 36.46
C ARG A 784 -22.53 109.84 37.23
N ALA A 785 -21.57 108.91 37.15
CA ALA A 785 -21.57 107.69 37.95
C ALA A 785 -21.56 107.99 39.46
N LEU A 786 -20.88 109.06 39.91
CA LEU A 786 -20.93 109.49 41.31
C LEU A 786 -22.30 110.04 41.73
N VAL A 787 -22.96 110.82 40.87
CA VAL A 787 -24.35 111.29 41.12
C VAL A 787 -25.33 110.11 41.13
N GLN A 788 -25.17 109.16 40.22
CA GLN A 788 -25.96 107.93 40.17
C GLN A 788 -25.78 107.11 41.46
N LEU A 789 -24.53 106.87 41.89
CA LEU A 789 -24.23 106.16 43.14
C LEU A 789 -24.94 106.79 44.35
N ARG A 790 -24.97 108.13 44.42
CA ARG A 790 -25.68 108.86 45.48
C ARG A 790 -27.21 108.81 45.39
N ALA A 791 -27.76 108.61 44.18
CA ALA A 791 -29.20 108.61 43.94
C ALA A 791 -29.84 107.22 44.03
N THR A 792 -29.11 106.16 43.66
CA THR A 792 -29.63 104.79 43.54
C THR A 792 -28.88 103.77 44.41
N GLY A 793 -27.80 104.17 45.07
CA GLY A 793 -26.88 103.27 45.76
C GLY A 793 -26.00 102.41 44.84
N LYS A 794 -26.10 102.55 43.51
CA LYS A 794 -25.38 101.68 42.56
C LYS A 794 -24.87 102.44 41.34
N CYS A 795 -23.60 102.24 40.96
CA CYS A 795 -23.06 102.74 39.70
C CYS A 795 -22.14 101.75 38.99
N THR A 796 -21.98 101.97 37.69
CA THR A 796 -20.98 101.31 36.84
C THR A 796 -19.84 102.30 36.58
N ILE A 797 -18.60 101.82 36.62
CA ILE A 797 -17.38 102.62 36.53
C ILE A 797 -16.51 102.02 35.42
N THR A 798 -16.34 102.75 34.33
CA THR A 798 -15.44 102.37 33.24
C THR A 798 -14.08 103.03 33.45
N LEU A 799 -13.01 102.23 33.49
CA LEU A 799 -11.63 102.67 33.51
C LEU A 799 -11.03 102.49 32.11
N PRO A 800 -11.01 103.54 31.25
CA PRO A 800 -10.47 103.44 29.91
C PRO A 800 -8.93 103.43 29.92
N GLU A 801 -8.33 103.00 28.81
CA GLU A 801 -6.87 102.96 28.65
C GLU A 801 -6.24 104.36 28.76
N GLU A 802 -6.91 105.41 28.28
CA GLU A 802 -6.38 106.79 28.34
C GLU A 802 -6.06 107.22 29.78
N LEU A 803 -6.82 106.74 30.78
CA LEU A 803 -6.64 107.07 32.19
C LEU A 803 -5.27 106.61 32.74
N PHE A 804 -4.73 105.53 32.17
CA PHE A 804 -3.45 104.95 32.56
C PHE A 804 -2.30 105.43 31.67
N ASP A 805 -2.57 105.71 30.38
CA ASP A 805 -1.58 106.29 29.46
C ASP A 805 -1.25 107.75 29.75
N LEU A 806 -2.16 108.52 30.38
CA LEU A 806 -1.86 109.89 30.83
C LEU A 806 -0.73 109.95 31.88
N ASP A 807 -0.61 108.95 32.74
CA ASP A 807 0.41 108.90 33.80
C ASP A 807 1.72 108.26 33.31
N CYS A 808 1.63 107.25 32.43
CA CYS A 808 2.77 106.48 31.93
C CYS A 808 2.59 106.18 30.42
N PRO A 809 2.85 107.16 29.54
CA PRO A 809 2.56 107.04 28.11
C PRO A 809 3.33 105.88 27.46
N GLY A 810 2.61 105.03 26.72
CA GLY A 810 3.20 103.93 25.94
C GLY A 810 3.56 102.69 26.75
N HIS A 811 3.27 102.66 28.05
CA HIS A 811 3.26 101.42 28.81
C HIS A 811 2.06 100.57 28.34
N TYR A 812 2.29 99.27 28.15
CA TYR A 812 1.25 98.29 27.81
C TYR A 812 1.35 97.10 28.77
N PHE A 813 0.49 96.10 28.59
CA PHE A 813 0.41 94.89 29.43
C PHE A 813 0.13 95.20 30.92
N ARG A 814 -0.77 96.17 31.15
CA ARG A 814 -1.18 96.60 32.50
C ARG A 814 -2.18 95.60 33.11
N ARG A 815 -1.79 94.97 34.22
CA ARG A 815 -2.63 94.04 35.01
C ARG A 815 -2.74 94.52 36.46
N LEU A 816 -3.88 94.21 37.08
CA LEU A 816 -4.16 94.53 38.47
C LEU A 816 -3.40 93.56 39.39
N LYS A 817 -2.74 94.10 40.42
CA LYS A 817 -2.07 93.29 41.45
C LYS A 817 -2.87 93.22 42.75
N ALA A 818 -3.47 94.35 43.15
CA ALA A 818 -4.43 94.48 44.24
C ALA A 818 -5.30 95.72 43.97
N VAL A 819 -6.53 95.70 44.46
CA VAL A 819 -7.45 96.85 44.40
C VAL A 819 -7.99 97.10 45.80
N ALA A 820 -8.03 98.37 46.20
CA ALA A 820 -8.57 98.81 47.48
C ALA A 820 -9.50 100.02 47.26
N LEU A 821 -10.65 100.02 47.94
CA LEU A 821 -11.65 101.07 47.86
C LEU A 821 -11.52 102.01 49.07
N SER A 822 -11.60 103.31 48.82
CA SER A 822 -11.68 104.35 49.84
C SER A 822 -12.89 105.25 49.58
N VAL A 823 -13.77 105.37 50.56
CA VAL A 823 -14.95 106.23 50.53
C VAL A 823 -14.74 107.36 51.54
N PRO A 824 -14.41 108.59 51.11
CA PRO A 824 -14.22 109.72 52.02
C PRO A 824 -15.57 110.23 52.53
N CYS A 825 -16.04 109.67 53.64
CA CYS A 825 -17.27 110.05 54.33
C CYS A 825 -17.03 110.29 55.83
N VAL A 826 -17.80 111.20 56.42
CA VAL A 826 -17.83 111.39 57.87
C VAL A 826 -18.79 110.36 58.47
N VAL A 827 -18.24 109.40 59.21
CA VAL A 827 -18.98 108.35 59.91
C VAL A 827 -18.69 108.39 61.41
N GLY A 828 -19.65 107.94 62.21
CA GLY A 828 -19.48 107.86 63.67
C GLY A 828 -18.47 106.78 64.08
N PRO A 829 -17.94 106.83 65.31
CA PRO A 829 -17.16 105.73 65.87
C PRO A 829 -17.93 104.41 65.77
N TYR A 830 -17.27 103.35 65.30
CA TYR A 830 -17.83 102.01 65.10
C TYR A 830 -18.87 101.84 63.97
N ALA A 831 -19.17 102.86 63.17
CA ALA A 831 -19.97 102.69 61.96
C ALA A 831 -19.13 102.07 60.82
N SER A 832 -19.69 101.09 60.11
CA SER A 832 -19.04 100.41 58.97
C SER A 832 -19.44 101.05 57.64
N VAL A 833 -18.52 101.00 56.67
CA VAL A 833 -18.75 101.49 55.30
C VAL A 833 -18.76 100.28 54.36
N ASN A 834 -19.95 99.67 54.30
CA ASN A 834 -20.18 98.46 53.51
C ASN A 834 -20.41 98.84 52.04
N ALA A 835 -19.52 98.38 51.16
CA ALA A 835 -19.66 98.55 49.72
C ALA A 835 -19.18 97.29 49.00
N THR A 836 -19.92 96.85 47.98
CA THR A 836 -19.54 95.73 47.14
C THR A 836 -18.93 96.26 45.85
N LEU A 837 -17.66 95.96 45.62
CA LEU A 837 -16.94 96.26 44.39
C LEU A 837 -16.81 94.97 43.55
N THR A 838 -17.36 94.99 42.34
CA THR A 838 -17.44 93.83 41.45
C THR A 838 -16.78 94.16 40.11
N LEU A 839 -15.89 93.29 39.63
CA LEU A 839 -15.29 93.40 38.29
C LEU A 839 -16.20 92.68 37.29
N THR A 840 -16.79 93.42 36.34
CA THR A 840 -17.71 92.84 35.34
C THR A 840 -17.01 92.49 34.03
N ARG A 841 -15.98 93.27 33.66
CA ARG A 841 -15.16 93.04 32.47
C ARG A 841 -13.74 93.57 32.72
N SER A 842 -12.72 92.87 32.24
CA SER A 842 -11.37 93.44 32.16
C SER A 842 -10.72 93.15 30.81
N SER A 843 -9.73 93.96 30.43
CA SER A 843 -8.97 93.78 29.20
C SER A 843 -7.53 94.25 29.38
N VAL A 844 -6.60 93.50 28.78
CA VAL A 844 -5.17 93.80 28.81
C VAL A 844 -4.75 94.27 27.43
N ARG A 845 -4.13 95.44 27.32
CA ARG A 845 -3.45 95.84 26.08
C ARG A 845 -2.19 95.02 25.90
N ILE A 846 -2.12 94.18 24.87
CA ILE A 846 -1.01 93.25 24.62
C ILE A 846 0.06 93.82 23.69
N SER A 847 -0.21 94.93 22.99
CA SER A 847 0.72 95.56 22.04
C SER A 847 0.92 97.06 22.33
N PRO A 848 2.16 97.60 22.23
CA PRO A 848 2.43 99.04 22.32
C PRO A 848 1.97 99.82 21.09
N SER A 849 1.56 99.18 20.00
CA SER A 849 1.13 99.87 18.78
C SER A 849 -0.08 100.79 19.02
N LEU A 850 -0.09 101.91 18.31
CA LEU A 850 -1.20 102.85 18.20
C LEU A 850 -1.98 102.52 16.92
N GLY A 851 -3.31 102.66 16.96
CA GLY A 851 -4.17 102.56 15.77
C GLY A 851 -4.34 103.92 15.10
N ASP A 852 -5.03 103.95 13.95
CA ASP A 852 -5.28 105.20 13.21
C ASP A 852 -6.10 106.22 14.04
N ASN A 853 -6.97 105.74 14.93
CA ASN A 853 -7.72 106.54 15.90
C ASN A 853 -6.98 106.75 17.25
N GLY A 854 -5.67 106.47 17.31
CA GLY A 854 -4.83 106.66 18.50
C GLY A 854 -5.05 105.59 19.58
N TYR A 855 -5.40 106.03 20.80
CA TYR A 855 -5.65 105.18 21.96
C TYR A 855 -7.03 104.49 21.93
N ALA A 856 -7.98 105.02 21.15
CA ALA A 856 -9.32 104.46 21.05
C ALA A 856 -9.30 103.04 20.47
N ARG A 857 -10.24 102.20 20.93
CA ARG A 857 -10.45 100.84 20.43
C ARG A 857 -11.45 100.85 19.29
N ASP A 858 -10.99 100.46 18.09
CA ASP A 858 -11.84 100.25 16.93
C ASP A 858 -12.45 98.83 16.96
N GLY A 859 -13.67 98.71 17.50
CA GLY A 859 -14.45 97.48 17.48
C GLY A 859 -13.79 96.30 18.20
N ASP A 860 -13.83 95.12 17.59
CA ASP A 860 -13.34 93.85 18.16
C ASP A 860 -11.85 93.60 17.86
N ASP A 861 -11.02 94.59 18.18
CA ASP A 861 -9.56 94.55 18.01
C ASP A 861 -8.88 93.58 19.00
N THR A 862 -8.85 92.31 18.62
CA THR A 862 -8.13 91.21 19.31
C THR A 862 -6.61 91.25 19.11
N THR A 863 -6.08 92.18 18.30
CA THR A 863 -4.64 92.27 18.00
C THR A 863 -3.89 93.15 18.99
N ARG A 864 -4.55 94.21 19.49
CA ARG A 864 -4.01 95.11 20.52
C ARG A 864 -4.56 94.83 21.92
N PHE A 865 -5.75 94.23 22.06
CA PHE A 865 -6.38 93.96 23.35
C PHE A 865 -6.76 92.49 23.55
N SER A 866 -6.55 91.99 24.76
CA SER A 866 -7.00 90.67 25.22
C SER A 866 -8.12 90.84 26.26
N ASP A 867 -9.36 90.67 25.82
CA ASP A 867 -10.55 90.75 26.69
C ASP A 867 -10.68 89.51 27.57
N HIS A 868 -10.92 89.75 28.86
CA HIS A 868 -11.17 88.73 29.86
C HIS A 868 -12.59 88.90 30.41
N TYR A 869 -13.53 88.18 29.81
CA TYR A 869 -14.90 87.99 30.31
C TYR A 869 -14.91 86.90 31.40
N GLY A 870 -14.11 87.12 32.44
CA GLY A 870 -13.91 86.17 33.54
C GLY A 870 -15.16 85.99 34.42
N GLY A 871 -15.16 84.94 35.23
CA GLY A 871 -16.19 84.75 36.24
C GLY A 871 -16.23 85.95 37.20
N VAL A 872 -17.44 86.45 37.48
CA VAL A 872 -17.70 87.66 38.27
C VAL A 872 -16.99 87.58 39.63
N GLN A 873 -15.90 88.34 39.78
CA GLN A 873 -15.21 88.50 41.06
C GLN A 873 -15.78 89.72 41.79
N SER A 874 -15.94 89.60 43.11
CA SER A 874 -16.46 90.67 43.95
C SER A 874 -15.76 90.71 45.30
N VAL A 875 -15.58 91.91 45.82
CA VAL A 875 -14.96 92.21 47.12
C VAL A 875 -15.93 93.11 47.90
N VAL A 876 -15.98 92.95 49.23
CA VAL A 876 -16.85 93.75 50.11
C VAL A 876 -15.98 94.49 51.12
N THR A 877 -16.14 95.82 51.22
CA THR A 877 -15.49 96.64 52.24
C THR A 877 -16.26 96.60 53.56
N SER A 878 -15.57 96.88 54.66
CA SER A 878 -16.13 97.09 56.00
C SER A 878 -15.66 98.40 56.63
N THR A 879 -14.41 98.84 56.38
CA THR A 879 -13.88 100.11 56.92
C THR A 879 -14.07 101.27 55.95
N GLY A 880 -14.09 100.98 54.64
CA GLY A 880 -14.15 102.00 53.58
C GLY A 880 -12.92 102.92 53.52
N HIS A 881 -11.81 102.57 54.17
CA HIS A 881 -10.56 103.33 54.11
C HIS A 881 -9.39 102.41 53.71
N ASN A 882 -8.93 102.56 52.47
CA ASN A 882 -7.94 101.69 51.82
C ASN A 882 -8.26 100.19 51.96
N ASP A 883 -9.55 99.85 51.79
CA ASP A 883 -10.09 98.53 52.11
C ASP A 883 -10.11 97.64 50.85
N SER A 884 -9.40 96.51 50.91
CA SER A 884 -9.32 95.52 49.84
C SER A 884 -10.24 94.30 50.07
N GLY A 885 -11.12 94.37 51.07
CA GLY A 885 -12.01 93.29 51.51
C GLY A 885 -11.30 91.98 51.85
N MET A 886 -10.07 92.08 52.34
CA MET A 886 -9.29 91.01 52.96
C MET A 886 -8.88 91.46 54.36
N PHE A 887 -8.82 90.53 55.33
CA PHE A 887 -8.39 90.85 56.70
C PHE A 887 -6.94 91.36 56.78
N GLU A 888 -6.05 90.79 55.95
CA GLU A 888 -4.67 91.22 55.78
C GLU A 888 -4.24 90.98 54.33
N VAL A 889 -3.54 91.94 53.72
CA VAL A 889 -3.10 91.86 52.31
C VAL A 889 -1.70 91.28 52.22
N ASN A 890 -1.61 89.95 52.06
CA ASN A 890 -0.32 89.28 51.87
C ASN A 890 -0.03 89.04 50.37
N LEU A 891 0.86 89.84 49.78
CA LEU A 891 1.30 89.69 48.39
C LEU A 891 2.00 88.33 48.10
N ARG A 892 2.43 87.61 49.14
CA ARG A 892 3.10 86.30 49.09
C ARG A 892 2.20 85.10 49.47
N ASP A 893 0.87 85.23 49.48
CA ASP A 893 -0.04 84.07 49.57
C ASP A 893 0.24 83.09 48.39
N GLU A 894 -0.04 81.80 48.60
CA GLU A 894 -0.03 80.78 47.55
C GLU A 894 -1.22 80.92 46.60
N ARG A 895 -2.26 81.66 47.00
CA ARG A 895 -3.44 81.96 46.18
C ARG A 895 -3.35 83.31 45.50
N TYR A 896 -4.17 83.51 44.47
CA TYR A 896 -4.37 84.81 43.86
C TYR A 896 -5.19 85.74 44.77
N LEU A 897 -4.78 87.01 44.85
CA LEU A 897 -5.59 88.06 45.47
C LEU A 897 -6.82 88.37 44.59
N PRO A 898 -7.89 88.96 45.16
CA PRO A 898 -9.03 89.43 44.37
C PRO A 898 -8.58 90.35 43.23
N PHE A 899 -9.07 90.09 42.03
CA PHE A 899 -8.74 90.77 40.77
C PHE A 899 -7.28 90.63 40.30
N GLU A 900 -6.42 89.87 40.99
CA GLU A 900 -5.02 89.68 40.59
C GLU A 900 -4.93 89.08 39.17
N GLY A 901 -4.11 89.69 38.30
CA GLY A 901 -3.93 89.27 36.90
C GLY A 901 -5.00 89.79 35.92
N SER A 902 -6.12 90.34 36.42
CA SER A 902 -7.13 90.97 35.57
C SER A 902 -6.62 92.25 34.91
N GLY A 903 -7.16 92.61 33.75
CA GLY A 903 -6.70 93.78 33.01
C GLY A 903 -7.03 95.12 33.68
N ALA A 904 -6.11 96.09 33.58
CA ALA A 904 -6.33 97.42 34.16
C ALA A 904 -7.46 98.19 33.45
N VAL A 905 -7.59 98.04 32.12
CA VAL A 905 -8.72 98.57 31.36
C VAL A 905 -9.94 97.71 31.72
N SER A 906 -10.90 98.30 32.42
CA SER A 906 -11.87 97.50 33.16
C SER A 906 -13.19 98.20 33.39
N GLU A 907 -14.25 97.41 33.53
CA GLU A 907 -15.57 97.86 33.95
C GLU A 907 -15.89 97.27 35.31
N TRP A 908 -16.26 98.14 36.23
CA TRP A 908 -16.58 97.81 37.61
C TRP A 908 -18.02 98.18 37.93
N ARG A 909 -18.60 97.46 38.88
CA ARG A 909 -19.89 97.78 39.48
C ARG A 909 -19.69 97.99 40.96
N LEU A 910 -20.03 99.17 41.44
CA LEU A 910 -19.97 99.55 42.85
C LEU A 910 -21.39 99.64 43.40
N GLU A 911 -21.66 98.89 44.47
CA GLU A 911 -22.96 98.88 45.14
C GLU A 911 -22.83 99.22 46.63
N LEU A 912 -23.68 100.13 47.09
CA LEU A 912 -23.93 100.44 48.49
C LEU A 912 -25.28 99.82 48.92
N PRO A 913 -25.48 99.55 50.22
CA PRO A 913 -26.78 99.20 50.78
C PRO A 913 -27.85 100.25 50.43
N ALA A 914 -29.10 99.81 50.21
CA ALA A 914 -30.20 100.70 49.85
C ALA A 914 -30.65 101.61 51.01
N GLU A 915 -30.31 101.25 52.24
CA GLU A 915 -30.47 102.08 53.44
C GLU A 915 -29.08 102.39 53.99
N LEU A 916 -28.71 103.67 54.01
CA LEU A 916 -27.56 104.17 54.77
C LEU A 916 -28.04 104.36 56.23
N PRO A 917 -27.40 103.73 57.23
CA PRO A 917 -27.75 103.91 58.64
C PRO A 917 -27.34 105.29 59.19
#